data_AF-A0A4Q1BDB4-F1
#
_entry.id   AF-A0A4Q1BDB4-F1
#
_cell.length_a   1.000
_cell.length_b   1.000
_cell.length_c   1.000
_cell.angle_alpha   90.00
_cell.angle_beta   90.00
_cell.angle_gamma   90.00
#
_symmetry.space_group_name_H-M   'P 1'
#
loop_
_entity.id
_entity.type
_entity.pdbx_description
1 polymer ?
#
loop_
_entity_poly.entity_id
_entity_poly.type
_entity_poly.pdbx_seq_one_letter_code
_entity_poly.pdbx_strand_id
1 'polypeptide(L)'
;MSLSNSTLLSPSLLSPGTILPTNTHVSGTVNTIWGDLLSKATSIPRIAIKLKCQLLGSPPSNVYTSDDSGQTQYIYLIKLVLLPKNATIVRPESFQKSTLAQEMKKDKKSLARKSLTIQVDHMEVISVMRKGNIIEVEIMGEGERWVQADQGEIWKILTDAPGPSDWFLDPTPPIRATVEPRLKPITDLPVPALPTKTTTKNKRPSPAIDKPMEKKAKVSPPEAVQEEAKTVVRLGPPGRAVVEYHSRSPVKSAESILAQPPQILQIHEEIPPAVSHNGAKFPAPRMTSTLKARPTEPPMVEMQTPMNLSATTQVRGVADQDVRGVQNAEAGPSRMVDSVEDLRLRRREAEETARREGSERLRLLREEEHAEQASMDKLRTELRVSGIKYTPLGNTSDYQIVNLIGIVIDVPGPPKKTKAGDWQVSLVIGDPTTHDTSRAAEDMVLTLFRKTVAELPIVGQGTPMLFRNMKLKAWNGKLKGNAFTGDGNTWAWLEGRSLRFADQAALIPSVSKPEIDRLMLLQTWWRGLNGSNGHVGGWEVRSVSGGEKGRSEEVGSPGGNGQVLLSQVREGMFFDGLFKIIHVIRNTSPNQPPYELYVSDGTISSIAIRNFHNIYGDLPPSAVHSVAIKSRPPPEVENMFVHGNVLKMANIRAKTFRGEMELIWSEHVTIEQAREGWKARRCNILGGDDERVKVIESRIKHLKRVDQDLTHDYSALDPNIDMTYTNQRISPIHSSDPKSTDSAPQTTDQQSHANYTNGECSVEKETRLATHLRTIHTDPIAHPLSTLEDILGNGTVPNRFRVRARVKSVHPRGLPGVSREIGFPHAFCTSCQDTHFAHAEWRYRFLVILESDQGFTLPVVIADEDANGFLPPLPPISTTSNPNDQRKTAAQLRRICAQVDTILLGPKMDGLHSRPLVEWTIQTFLASPPRGQGEGVVVGRVFGMWSA
;
A
#
# COMPACT_ATOMS: atom_id res chain seq x y z
N MET A 1 41.50 33.48 -18.17
CA MET A 1 42.29 33.05 -16.99
C MET A 1 42.24 31.53 -16.92
N SER A 2 43.29 30.87 -16.44
CA SER A 2 43.29 29.43 -16.16
C SER A 2 43.11 29.20 -14.66
N LEU A 3 42.28 28.24 -14.25
CA LEU A 3 42.17 27.81 -12.85
C LEU A 3 43.27 26.79 -12.45
N SER A 4 44.32 26.62 -13.26
CA SER A 4 45.36 25.59 -13.07
C SER A 4 46.20 25.71 -11.79
N ASN A 5 46.16 26.85 -11.10
CA ASN A 5 46.92 27.09 -9.87
C ASN A 5 45.99 27.16 -8.64
N SER A 6 44.89 26.41 -8.68
CA SER A 6 43.83 26.35 -7.67
C SER A 6 44.17 25.44 -6.49
N THR A 7 43.77 25.86 -5.28
CA THR A 7 43.63 24.97 -4.13
C THR A 7 42.23 24.36 -4.16
N LEU A 8 42.12 23.03 -4.22
CA LEU A 8 40.84 22.33 -4.09
C LEU A 8 40.37 22.39 -2.63
N LEU A 9 39.09 22.70 -2.42
CA LEU A 9 38.46 22.77 -1.10
C LEU A 9 38.60 21.45 -0.31
N SER A 10 39.40 21.44 0.76
CA SER A 10 39.61 20.28 1.63
C SER A 10 38.60 20.22 2.79
N PRO A 11 38.27 19.02 3.31
CA PRO A 11 37.39 18.89 4.48
C PRO A 11 37.86 19.61 5.75
N SER A 12 39.17 19.85 5.90
CA SER A 12 39.75 20.61 7.01
C SER A 12 39.34 22.10 7.02
N LEU A 13 38.94 22.66 5.87
CA LEU A 13 38.44 24.03 5.76
C LEU A 13 36.92 24.13 6.00
N LEU A 14 36.24 23.00 6.24
CA LEU A 14 34.78 22.94 6.41
C LEU A 14 34.37 23.01 7.89
N SER A 15 34.71 24.10 8.56
CA SER A 15 34.24 24.43 9.90
C SER A 15 33.39 25.71 9.86
N PRO A 16 32.24 25.78 10.57
CA PRO A 16 31.46 27.02 10.63
C PRO A 16 32.28 28.22 11.12
N GLY A 17 32.12 29.37 10.44
CA GLY A 17 32.92 30.60 10.67
C GLY A 17 34.28 30.62 9.95
N THR A 18 34.67 29.56 9.23
CA THR A 18 35.92 29.58 8.43
C THR A 18 35.72 30.40 7.15
N ILE A 19 36.55 31.43 6.97
CA ILE A 19 36.70 32.15 5.69
C ILE A 19 37.67 31.36 4.82
N LEU A 20 37.25 31.01 3.60
CA LEU A 20 38.05 30.22 2.66
C LEU A 20 39.21 31.06 2.07
N PRO A 21 40.44 30.51 1.96
CA PRO A 21 41.60 31.25 1.51
C PRO A 21 41.52 31.66 0.02
N THR A 22 42.41 32.57 -0.39
CA THR A 22 42.64 32.94 -1.80
C THR A 22 42.86 31.71 -2.68
N ASN A 23 42.34 31.73 -3.91
CA ASN A 23 42.43 30.62 -4.86
C ASN A 23 41.83 29.29 -4.31
N THR A 24 40.77 29.34 -3.52
CA THR A 24 39.98 28.15 -3.14
C THR A 24 38.87 27.89 -4.15
N HIS A 25 38.74 26.65 -4.62
CA HIS A 25 37.74 26.25 -5.61
C HIS A 25 37.02 24.96 -5.21
N VAL A 26 35.75 24.86 -5.58
CA VAL A 26 34.91 23.66 -5.38
C VAL A 26 34.47 23.11 -6.73
N SER A 27 34.72 21.82 -6.96
CA SER A 27 34.34 21.10 -8.17
C SER A 27 33.26 20.06 -7.86
N GLY A 28 32.15 20.06 -8.59
CA GLY A 28 31.08 19.08 -8.38
C GLY A 28 29.92 19.17 -9.35
N THR A 29 29.08 18.14 -9.38
CA THR A 29 27.89 18.06 -10.24
C THR A 29 26.77 18.95 -9.69
N VAL A 30 26.18 19.80 -10.53
CA VAL A 30 25.05 20.66 -10.15
C VAL A 30 23.81 19.83 -9.88
N ASN A 31 23.40 19.77 -8.61
CA ASN A 31 22.19 19.11 -8.16
C ASN A 31 20.97 20.06 -8.27
N THR A 32 21.11 21.31 -7.85
CA THR A 32 20.03 22.31 -7.96
C THR A 32 20.56 23.74 -8.00
N ILE A 33 19.94 24.59 -8.81
CA ILE A 33 20.12 26.06 -8.78
C ILE A 33 18.81 26.71 -8.33
N TRP A 34 18.88 27.59 -7.34
CA TRP A 34 17.80 28.48 -6.93
C TRP A 34 18.23 29.94 -7.15
N GLY A 35 17.83 30.51 -8.29
CA GLY A 35 17.69 31.97 -8.42
C GLY A 35 16.25 32.31 -8.13
N ASP A 36 15.98 32.81 -6.92
CA ASP A 36 14.64 33.07 -6.41
C ASP A 36 14.68 34.18 -5.35
N LEU A 37 13.74 35.12 -5.38
CA LEU A 37 13.72 36.32 -4.52
C LEU A 37 13.15 35.98 -3.14
N LEU A 38 13.83 35.04 -2.46
CA LEU A 38 13.35 34.38 -1.24
C LEU A 38 13.62 35.19 0.03
N SER A 39 12.83 36.24 0.23
CA SER A 39 11.76 36.17 1.25
C SER A 39 10.86 37.41 1.19
N LYS A 40 9.73 37.38 1.91
CA LYS A 40 8.95 38.60 2.21
C LYS A 40 9.62 39.52 3.25
N ALA A 41 10.76 39.11 3.82
CA ALA A 41 11.45 39.82 4.91
C ALA A 41 12.79 40.46 4.48
N THR A 42 13.40 40.00 3.38
CA THR A 42 14.72 40.45 2.90
C THR A 42 14.71 40.60 1.37
N SER A 43 14.78 41.83 0.86
CA SER A 43 14.65 42.16 -0.57
C SER A 43 15.90 41.87 -1.42
N ILE A 44 16.96 41.33 -0.84
CA ILE A 44 18.25 41.08 -1.50
C ILE A 44 18.13 39.84 -2.40
N PRO A 45 18.44 39.93 -3.72
CA PRO A 45 18.49 38.75 -4.58
C PRO A 45 19.62 37.82 -4.14
N ARG A 46 19.33 36.51 -4.08
CA ARG A 46 20.28 35.46 -3.69
C ARG A 46 20.34 34.41 -4.77
N ILE A 47 21.55 34.03 -5.18
CA ILE A 47 21.78 32.85 -6.01
C ILE A 47 22.25 31.73 -5.08
N ALA A 48 21.49 30.64 -4.99
CA ALA A 48 21.90 29.45 -4.26
C ALA A 48 22.18 28.29 -5.23
N ILE A 49 23.43 27.79 -5.25
CA ILE A 49 23.87 26.67 -6.09
C ILE A 49 24.21 25.49 -5.18
N LYS A 50 23.55 24.34 -5.38
CA LYS A 50 23.84 23.09 -4.67
C LYS A 50 24.64 22.14 -5.55
N LEU A 51 25.93 22.00 -5.24
CA LEU A 51 26.84 21.05 -5.86
C LEU A 51 26.86 19.73 -5.06
N LYS A 52 26.98 18.61 -5.77
CA LYS A 52 27.35 17.31 -5.20
C LYS A 52 28.80 17.01 -5.56
N CYS A 53 29.65 16.82 -4.56
CA CYS A 53 31.07 16.56 -4.74
C CYS A 53 31.55 15.45 -3.80
N GLN A 54 32.69 14.85 -4.14
CA GLN A 54 33.46 13.98 -3.25
C GLN A 54 34.74 14.74 -2.93
N LEU A 55 34.99 15.04 -1.67
CA LEU A 55 36.21 15.70 -1.23
C LEU A 55 37.14 14.63 -0.66
N LEU A 56 38.33 14.50 -1.26
CA LEU A 56 39.40 13.70 -0.69
C LEU A 56 39.92 14.39 0.57
N GLY A 57 39.86 13.68 1.69
CA GLY A 57 40.39 14.18 2.96
C GLY A 57 40.56 13.05 3.97
N SER A 58 41.63 13.14 4.74
CA SER A 58 41.86 12.32 5.93
C SER A 58 40.68 12.48 6.89
N PRO A 59 40.24 11.40 7.57
CA PRO A 59 39.22 11.53 8.62
C PRO A 59 39.76 12.40 9.78
N PRO A 60 38.88 13.09 10.53
CA PRO A 60 39.28 13.79 11.75
C PRO A 60 39.88 12.79 12.75
N SER A 61 41.02 13.15 13.35
CA SER A 61 41.87 12.24 14.11
C SER A 61 41.32 11.92 15.51
N ASN A 62 40.43 10.95 15.61
CA ASN A 62 40.24 10.20 16.86
C ASN A 62 41.20 9.01 16.87
N VAL A 63 42.07 8.97 17.88
CA VAL A 63 42.92 7.81 18.18
C VAL A 63 42.04 6.70 18.79
N TYR A 64 42.48 5.43 18.66
CA TYR A 64 41.81 4.21 19.12
C TYR A 64 40.70 3.61 18.23
N THR A 65 41.01 3.35 16.97
CA THR A 65 40.54 2.14 16.24
C THR A 65 41.70 1.58 15.41
N SER A 66 41.91 0.27 15.44
CA SER A 66 42.95 -0.43 14.66
C SER A 66 42.62 -0.54 13.17
N ASP A 67 43.65 -0.72 12.35
CA ASP A 67 43.58 -0.64 10.90
C ASP A 67 42.73 -1.75 10.24
N ASP A 68 41.62 -1.33 9.61
CA ASP A 68 41.08 -1.98 8.42
C ASP A 68 40.46 -0.89 7.52
N SER A 69 41.34 -0.06 6.94
CA SER A 69 41.02 1.33 6.54
C SER A 69 40.32 1.46 5.19
N GLY A 70 39.13 0.86 5.05
CA GLY A 70 38.20 1.16 3.96
C GLY A 70 37.81 2.63 3.99
N GLN A 71 38.36 3.44 3.07
CA GLN A 71 38.09 4.88 3.01
C GLN A 71 36.59 5.16 2.89
N THR A 72 35.98 5.64 3.98
CA THR A 72 34.56 5.99 4.02
C THR A 72 34.32 7.25 3.18
N GLN A 73 33.97 7.07 1.90
CA GLN A 73 33.73 8.18 0.98
C GLN A 73 32.49 8.98 1.41
N TYR A 74 32.73 10.17 1.98
CA TYR A 74 31.67 11.13 2.31
C TYR A 74 31.21 11.88 1.05
N ILE A 75 29.89 12.03 0.91
CA ILE A 75 29.28 12.81 -0.17
C ILE A 75 28.99 14.21 0.36
N TYR A 76 29.67 15.22 -0.19
CA TYR A 76 29.48 16.60 0.21
C TYR A 76 28.42 17.27 -0.68
N LEU A 77 27.43 17.88 -0.04
CA LEU A 77 26.36 18.66 -0.67
C LEU A 77 26.56 20.13 -0.33
N ILE A 78 27.35 20.82 -1.14
CA ILE A 78 27.78 22.20 -0.91
C ILE A 78 26.75 23.15 -1.52
N LYS A 79 26.09 23.94 -0.67
CA LYS A 79 25.16 25.01 -1.00
C LYS A 79 25.91 26.34 -0.95
N LEU A 80 26.36 26.81 -2.12
CA LEU A 80 26.93 28.15 -2.27
C LEU A 80 25.79 29.18 -2.28
N VAL A 81 25.88 30.24 -1.48
CA VAL A 81 24.95 31.37 -1.45
C VAL A 81 25.71 32.64 -1.83
N LEU A 82 25.42 33.17 -3.02
CA LEU A 82 26.07 34.36 -3.56
C LEU A 82 25.16 35.58 -3.40
N LEU A 83 25.76 36.68 -2.94
CA LEU A 83 25.15 38.00 -2.74
C LEU A 83 25.78 39.01 -3.72
N PRO A 84 25.02 39.99 -4.27
CA PRO A 84 25.62 41.05 -5.08
C PRO A 84 26.59 41.91 -4.26
N LYS A 85 27.66 42.38 -4.89
CA LYS A 85 28.54 43.39 -4.26
C LYS A 85 27.73 44.68 -4.08
N ASN A 86 27.98 45.41 -2.99
CA ASN A 86 27.31 46.68 -2.67
C ASN A 86 25.76 46.58 -2.54
N ALA A 87 25.22 45.45 -2.07
CA ALA A 87 23.78 45.25 -1.85
C ALA A 87 23.21 46.04 -0.65
N THR A 88 23.33 47.37 -0.66
CA THR A 88 22.70 48.26 0.31
C THR A 88 21.17 48.14 0.28
N ILE A 89 20.53 48.28 1.44
CA ILE A 89 19.09 47.98 1.62
C ILE A 89 18.22 49.15 1.15
N VAL A 90 18.33 49.50 -0.13
CA VAL A 90 17.39 50.39 -0.81
C VAL A 90 16.12 49.60 -1.12
N ARG A 91 14.95 50.08 -0.66
CA ARG A 91 13.65 49.47 -1.00
C ARG A 91 13.32 49.78 -2.48
N PRO A 92 13.28 48.78 -3.40
CA PRO A 92 13.06 49.05 -4.81
C PRO A 92 11.59 48.78 -5.18
N GLU A 93 10.81 49.83 -5.43
CA GLU A 93 9.42 49.65 -5.91
C GLU A 93 9.34 49.32 -7.42
N SER A 94 10.42 49.49 -8.18
CA SER A 94 10.43 49.42 -9.66
C SER A 94 11.53 48.58 -10.31
N PHE A 95 12.39 47.88 -9.55
CA PHE A 95 13.50 47.12 -10.16
C PHE A 95 12.97 45.94 -11.01
N GLN A 96 13.43 45.82 -12.26
CA GLN A 96 12.85 44.93 -13.27
C GLN A 96 13.06 43.44 -12.93
N LYS A 97 12.03 42.78 -12.40
CA LYS A 97 12.03 41.34 -12.04
C LYS A 97 12.06 40.39 -13.25
N SER A 98 12.11 40.89 -14.48
CA SER A 98 12.07 40.11 -15.72
C SER A 98 13.43 39.51 -16.10
N THR A 99 14.45 40.33 -16.27
CA THR A 99 15.60 40.02 -17.14
C THR A 99 16.54 38.98 -16.51
N LEU A 100 17.15 39.31 -15.37
CA LEU A 100 18.04 38.40 -14.63
C LEU A 100 17.33 37.07 -14.28
N ALA A 101 16.05 37.13 -13.92
CA ALA A 101 15.24 35.95 -13.59
C ALA A 101 14.83 35.11 -14.81
N GLN A 102 14.93 35.64 -16.04
CA GLN A 102 14.74 34.90 -17.29
C GLN A 102 16.05 34.26 -17.76
N GLU A 103 17.17 34.99 -17.69
CA GLU A 103 18.51 34.45 -17.97
C GLU A 103 18.83 33.28 -17.02
N MET A 104 18.69 33.50 -15.71
CA MET A 104 18.82 32.41 -14.73
C MET A 104 17.87 31.24 -14.94
N LYS A 105 16.69 31.43 -15.57
CA LYS A 105 15.78 30.32 -15.92
C LYS A 105 16.21 29.56 -17.18
N LYS A 106 16.84 30.25 -18.14
CA LYS A 106 17.47 29.66 -19.33
C LYS A 106 18.63 28.77 -18.89
N ASP A 107 19.50 29.32 -18.05
CA ASP A 107 20.74 28.66 -17.62
C ASP A 107 20.50 27.54 -16.58
N LYS A 108 19.46 27.68 -15.74
CA LYS A 108 19.04 26.62 -14.81
C LYS A 108 18.67 25.30 -15.51
N LYS A 109 18.31 25.31 -16.79
CA LYS A 109 18.11 24.08 -17.58
C LYS A 109 19.40 23.53 -18.21
N SER A 110 20.35 24.39 -18.61
CA SER A 110 21.60 23.95 -19.27
C SER A 110 22.70 23.55 -18.29
N LEU A 111 22.66 24.07 -17.05
CA LEU A 111 23.67 23.80 -16.01
C LEU A 111 23.31 22.61 -15.10
N ALA A 112 22.04 22.21 -15.00
CA ALA A 112 21.64 21.07 -14.18
C ALA A 112 22.29 19.78 -14.71
N ARG A 113 22.88 18.97 -13.81
CA ARG A 113 23.68 17.76 -14.11
C ARG A 113 25.03 17.99 -14.83
N LYS A 114 25.41 19.20 -15.25
CA LYS A 114 26.83 19.48 -15.60
C LYS A 114 27.68 19.44 -14.31
N SER A 115 28.96 19.10 -14.42
CA SER A 115 29.93 19.42 -13.36
C SER A 115 30.52 20.81 -13.62
N LEU A 116 30.71 21.54 -12.52
CA LEU A 116 31.23 22.90 -12.50
C LEU A 116 32.34 22.99 -11.45
N THR A 117 33.41 23.71 -11.80
CA THR A 117 34.38 24.22 -10.84
C THR A 117 34.05 25.70 -10.58
N ILE A 118 33.77 26.04 -9.33
CA ILE A 118 33.36 27.38 -8.90
C ILE A 118 34.42 27.92 -7.95
N GLN A 119 34.87 29.14 -8.20
CA GLN A 119 35.74 29.89 -7.28
C GLN A 119 34.95 30.28 -6.01
N VAL A 120 35.51 30.00 -4.84
CA VAL A 120 34.87 30.19 -3.52
C VAL A 120 35.82 30.82 -2.50
N ASP A 121 36.84 31.54 -2.97
CA ASP A 121 37.71 32.34 -2.13
C ASP A 121 36.95 33.48 -1.42
N HIS A 122 37.44 33.79 -0.22
CA HIS A 122 36.87 34.78 0.70
C HIS A 122 35.39 34.56 1.05
N MET A 123 34.85 33.36 0.79
CA MET A 123 33.51 32.96 1.23
C MET A 123 33.58 32.35 2.63
N GLU A 124 32.57 32.59 3.46
CA GLU A 124 32.44 32.06 4.82
C GLU A 124 31.64 30.76 4.82
N VAL A 125 32.12 29.73 5.52
CA VAL A 125 31.35 28.51 5.80
C VAL A 125 30.33 28.81 6.91
N ILE A 126 29.05 28.89 6.57
CA ILE A 126 27.96 29.29 7.49
C ILE A 126 27.43 28.11 8.32
N SER A 127 27.32 26.92 7.73
CA SER A 127 26.88 25.73 8.47
C SER A 127 27.39 24.43 7.86
N VAL A 128 27.54 23.41 8.71
CA VAL A 128 27.93 22.05 8.33
C VAL A 128 27.03 21.06 9.06
N MET A 129 26.29 20.24 8.32
CA MET A 129 25.30 19.30 8.86
C MET A 129 25.55 17.88 8.33
N ARG A 130 25.86 16.94 9.23
CA ARG A 130 26.03 15.52 8.88
C ARG A 130 24.68 14.79 8.88
N LYS A 131 24.38 14.10 7.77
CA LYS A 131 23.19 13.28 7.56
C LYS A 131 23.62 11.90 7.06
N GLY A 132 24.09 11.07 7.99
CA GLY A 132 24.74 9.78 7.70
C GLY A 132 26.07 9.96 6.97
N ASN A 133 26.15 9.45 5.74
CA ASN A 133 27.32 9.56 4.84
C ASN A 133 27.29 10.83 3.97
N ILE A 134 26.24 11.64 4.09
CA ILE A 134 26.11 12.93 3.41
C ILE A 134 26.49 14.04 4.39
N ILE A 135 27.31 14.98 3.95
CA ILE A 135 27.66 16.21 4.69
C ILE A 135 27.12 17.39 3.89
N GLU A 136 26.10 18.06 4.39
CA GLU A 136 25.60 19.30 3.80
C GLU A 136 26.39 20.48 4.34
N VAL A 137 26.87 21.34 3.45
CA VAL A 137 27.66 22.54 3.80
C VAL A 137 26.96 23.74 3.21
N GLU A 138 26.80 24.82 3.96
CA GLU A 138 26.38 26.12 3.43
C GLU A 138 27.57 27.09 3.47
N ILE A 139 27.89 27.70 2.33
CA ILE A 139 29.02 28.63 2.17
C ILE A 139 28.46 29.92 1.54
N MET A 140 28.73 31.08 2.13
CA MET A 140 28.16 32.36 1.71
C MET A 140 29.24 33.38 1.36
N GLY A 141 28.99 34.26 0.40
CA GLY A 141 29.93 35.32 0.04
C GLY A 141 29.39 36.31 -0.99
N GLU A 142 30.12 37.41 -1.17
CA GLU A 142 29.66 38.57 -1.95
C GLU A 142 30.44 38.78 -3.25
N GLY A 143 29.76 39.30 -4.26
CA GLY A 143 30.30 39.70 -5.56
C GLY A 143 30.37 38.59 -6.61
N GLU A 144 30.90 38.96 -7.78
CA GLU A 144 31.12 38.04 -8.90
C GLU A 144 31.88 36.78 -8.48
N ARG A 145 31.59 35.64 -9.10
CA ARG A 145 32.45 34.44 -9.03
C ARG A 145 32.65 33.83 -10.41
N TRP A 146 33.89 33.43 -10.70
CA TRP A 146 34.22 32.66 -11.90
C TRP A 146 33.76 31.22 -11.77
N VAL A 147 33.22 30.70 -12.87
CA VAL A 147 32.76 29.33 -13.02
C VAL A 147 33.33 28.76 -14.30
N GLN A 148 33.88 27.54 -14.20
CA GLN A 148 34.39 26.76 -15.30
C GLN A 148 33.61 25.44 -15.42
N ALA A 149 33.06 25.13 -16.60
CA ALA A 149 32.49 23.81 -16.88
C ALA A 149 33.57 22.82 -17.35
N ASP A 150 33.26 21.53 -17.26
CA ASP A 150 34.12 20.42 -17.73
C ASP A 150 34.59 20.56 -19.19
N GLN A 151 33.83 21.30 -20.01
CA GLN A 151 34.11 21.56 -21.43
C GLN A 151 35.05 22.76 -21.66
N GLY A 152 35.60 23.36 -20.61
CA GLY A 152 36.50 24.53 -20.70
C GLY A 152 35.80 25.88 -20.87
N GLU A 153 34.47 25.91 -20.96
CA GLU A 153 33.66 27.14 -20.91
C GLU A 153 33.88 27.84 -19.57
N ILE A 154 34.34 29.10 -19.59
CA ILE A 154 34.55 29.94 -18.40
C ILE A 154 33.66 31.19 -18.49
N TRP A 155 32.86 31.44 -17.45
CA TRP A 155 32.02 32.63 -17.32
C TRP A 155 31.98 33.16 -15.88
N LYS A 156 31.35 34.31 -15.67
CA LYS A 156 31.07 34.87 -14.34
C LYS A 156 29.61 34.65 -13.96
N ILE A 157 29.36 34.36 -12.68
CA ILE A 157 28.03 34.44 -12.05
C ILE A 157 27.99 35.70 -11.16
N LEU A 158 26.82 36.36 -11.09
CA LEU A 158 26.61 37.69 -10.50
C LEU A 158 27.47 38.79 -11.15
N THR A 159 27.59 38.80 -12.47
CA THR A 159 28.01 40.01 -13.20
C THR A 159 27.14 41.19 -12.78
N ASP A 160 27.75 42.31 -12.42
CA ASP A 160 27.01 43.52 -12.01
C ASP A 160 25.99 43.92 -13.09
N ALA A 161 24.79 44.29 -12.66
CA ALA A 161 23.74 44.70 -13.59
C ALA A 161 24.20 45.97 -14.33
N PRO A 162 24.01 46.06 -15.67
CA PRO A 162 24.34 47.27 -16.40
C PRO A 162 23.57 48.46 -15.80
N GLY A 163 24.28 49.54 -15.52
CA GLY A 163 23.70 50.73 -14.93
C GLY A 163 22.53 51.29 -15.75
N PRO A 164 21.59 52.03 -15.12
CA PRO A 164 20.54 52.71 -15.87
C PRO A 164 21.18 53.64 -16.91
N SER A 165 20.77 53.50 -18.17
CA SER A 165 21.33 54.28 -19.27
C SER A 165 20.72 55.68 -19.30
N ASP A 166 21.52 56.69 -19.69
CA ASP A 166 21.30 58.12 -19.43
C ASP A 166 20.05 58.76 -20.09
N TRP A 167 19.22 57.99 -20.80
CA TRP A 167 18.00 58.48 -21.47
C TRP A 167 16.77 58.61 -20.55
N PHE A 168 16.91 58.34 -19.25
CA PHE A 168 15.80 58.33 -18.29
C PHE A 168 15.56 59.66 -17.54
N LEU A 169 16.27 60.73 -17.91
CA LEU A 169 16.18 62.06 -17.27
C LEU A 169 15.78 63.15 -18.28
N ASP A 170 14.52 63.13 -18.74
CA ASP A 170 13.92 64.22 -19.52
C ASP A 170 12.53 64.60 -18.95
N PRO A 171 12.35 65.80 -18.34
CA PRO A 171 11.18 66.11 -17.52
C PRO A 171 9.98 66.61 -18.35
N THR A 172 8.93 65.79 -18.45
CA THR A 172 7.64 66.20 -19.05
C THR A 172 6.74 66.97 -18.05
N PRO A 173 5.90 67.91 -18.52
CA PRO A 173 5.34 68.98 -17.68
C PRO A 173 4.07 68.59 -16.87
N PRO A 174 3.75 69.32 -15.79
CA PRO A 174 2.65 69.00 -14.89
C PRO A 174 1.27 69.35 -15.46
N ILE A 175 0.34 68.39 -15.43
CA ILE A 175 -1.07 68.58 -15.80
C ILE A 175 -1.83 69.15 -14.58
N ARG A 176 -2.46 70.32 -14.74
CA ARG A 176 -3.46 70.84 -13.80
C ARG A 176 -4.85 70.34 -14.17
N ALA A 177 -5.64 69.96 -13.16
CA ALA A 177 -7.08 69.77 -13.28
C ALA A 177 -7.79 70.57 -12.19
N THR A 178 -8.76 71.40 -12.57
CA THR A 178 -9.53 72.27 -11.68
C THR A 178 -10.96 71.78 -11.60
N VAL A 179 -11.58 71.76 -10.41
CA VAL A 179 -12.99 71.40 -10.22
C VAL A 179 -13.67 72.45 -9.34
N GLU A 180 -14.73 73.07 -9.86
CA GLU A 180 -15.56 74.03 -9.12
C GLU A 180 -16.69 73.33 -8.33
N PRO A 181 -17.07 73.83 -7.15
CA PRO A 181 -18.30 73.43 -6.47
C PRO A 181 -19.49 74.29 -6.92
N ARG A 182 -20.69 73.69 -7.06
CA ARG A 182 -21.96 74.42 -7.16
C ARG A 182 -22.98 73.93 -6.12
N LEU A 183 -23.36 74.84 -5.22
CA LEU A 183 -24.47 74.69 -4.28
C LEU A 183 -25.77 75.25 -4.89
N LYS A 184 -26.93 74.71 -4.50
CA LYS A 184 -28.24 75.38 -4.34
C LYS A 184 -29.20 74.44 -3.56
N PRO A 185 -30.34 74.91 -2.98
CA PRO A 185 -30.66 74.50 -1.60
C PRO A 185 -32.09 73.97 -1.32
N ILE A 186 -32.23 73.32 -0.15
CA ILE A 186 -33.34 73.35 0.83
C ILE A 186 -34.80 73.27 0.32
N THR A 187 -35.52 72.24 0.78
CA THR A 187 -36.85 72.41 1.45
C THR A 187 -37.18 71.27 2.43
N ASP A 188 -37.62 71.70 3.63
CA ASP A 188 -38.67 71.18 4.52
C ASP A 188 -38.65 69.81 5.26
N LEU A 189 -39.21 69.92 6.47
CA LEU A 189 -39.50 68.94 7.54
C LEU A 189 -40.88 68.27 7.31
N PRO A 190 -41.19 67.07 7.86
CA PRO A 190 -41.53 66.97 9.30
C PRO A 190 -41.11 65.69 10.05
N VAL A 191 -41.13 65.81 11.39
CA VAL A 191 -40.98 64.73 12.38
C VAL A 191 -42.36 64.41 12.99
N PRO A 192 -42.73 63.13 13.18
CA PRO A 192 -43.22 62.75 14.52
C PRO A 192 -42.95 61.31 14.99
N ALA A 193 -42.68 61.22 16.31
CA ALA A 193 -43.12 60.19 17.28
C ALA A 193 -42.63 58.72 17.23
N LEU A 194 -42.28 58.24 18.44
CA LEU A 194 -42.26 56.82 18.82
C LEU A 194 -43.69 56.32 19.11
N PRO A 195 -43.99 55.02 18.95
CA PRO A 195 -45.06 54.34 19.67
C PRO A 195 -44.55 53.51 20.87
N THR A 196 -45.36 53.44 21.92
CA THR A 196 -45.11 52.70 23.17
C THR A 196 -45.69 51.28 23.19
N LYS A 197 -45.40 50.51 24.25
CA LYS A 197 -46.00 49.21 24.55
C LYS A 197 -47.54 49.26 24.56
N THR A 198 -48.19 48.19 24.09
CA THR A 198 -49.54 47.79 24.53
C THR A 198 -49.70 46.27 24.54
N THR A 199 -50.49 45.77 25.48
CA THR A 199 -50.87 44.37 25.64
C THR A 199 -52.30 44.13 25.17
N THR A 200 -52.58 43.00 24.52
CA THR A 200 -53.95 42.47 24.37
C THR A 200 -53.99 40.96 24.59
N LYS A 201 -55.04 40.50 25.29
CA LYS A 201 -55.44 39.08 25.39
C LYS A 201 -56.48 38.80 24.29
N ASN A 202 -56.60 37.56 23.80
CA ASN A 202 -57.91 36.87 23.78
C ASN A 202 -57.89 35.39 23.36
N LYS A 203 -58.79 34.64 24.01
CA LYS A 203 -59.62 33.51 23.55
C LYS A 203 -59.03 32.34 22.72
N ARG A 204 -58.96 31.19 23.44
CA ARG A 204 -59.52 29.85 23.09
C ARG A 204 -60.54 29.83 21.93
N PRO A 205 -60.65 28.73 21.17
CA PRO A 205 -61.48 27.63 21.68
C PRO A 205 -60.83 26.22 21.60
N SER A 206 -61.46 25.28 22.29
CA SER A 206 -61.22 23.83 22.17
C SER A 206 -62.53 23.19 21.71
N PRO A 207 -62.53 22.19 20.80
CA PRO A 207 -63.62 21.23 20.69
C PRO A 207 -63.43 20.08 21.71
N ALA A 208 -64.47 19.27 21.91
CA ALA A 208 -64.51 18.21 22.91
C ALA A 208 -64.63 16.82 22.29
N ILE A 209 -64.23 15.81 23.08
CA ILE A 209 -64.89 14.51 23.28
C ILE A 209 -65.52 13.83 22.05
N ASP A 210 -65.04 12.62 21.72
CA ASP A 210 -65.94 11.46 21.75
C ASP A 210 -65.23 10.09 21.98
N LYS A 211 -66.03 9.09 22.38
CA LYS A 211 -65.71 7.64 22.48
C LYS A 211 -66.64 6.90 21.47
N PRO A 212 -66.83 5.55 21.40
CA PRO A 212 -66.31 4.41 22.19
C PRO A 212 -65.94 3.15 21.34
N MET A 213 -66.14 1.95 21.93
CA MET A 213 -66.03 0.58 21.39
C MET A 213 -64.59 0.03 21.26
N GLU A 214 -64.13 -0.93 22.07
CA GLU A 214 -64.55 -2.34 22.24
C GLU A 214 -64.52 -3.22 20.97
N LYS A 215 -63.60 -4.20 20.98
CA LYS A 215 -63.92 -5.62 20.73
C LYS A 215 -62.87 -6.54 21.37
N LYS A 216 -63.25 -7.80 21.61
CA LYS A 216 -62.55 -8.75 22.51
C LYS A 216 -62.10 -10.02 21.79
N ALA A 217 -60.86 -10.46 22.04
CA ALA A 217 -60.37 -11.85 22.03
C ALA A 217 -58.98 -11.83 22.73
N LYS A 218 -58.64 -12.59 23.78
CA LYS A 218 -59.18 -13.80 24.41
C LYS A 218 -58.93 -15.13 23.69
N VAL A 219 -57.66 -15.56 23.69
CA VAL A 219 -57.26 -16.97 23.88
C VAL A 219 -56.14 -17.00 24.94
N SER A 220 -56.04 -18.08 25.71
CA SER A 220 -55.02 -18.31 26.75
C SER A 220 -54.52 -19.77 26.64
N PRO A 221 -53.34 -20.12 27.20
CA PRO A 221 -52.60 -21.33 26.83
C PRO A 221 -52.97 -22.57 27.67
N PRO A 222 -52.42 -23.72 27.30
CA PRO A 222 -51.72 -24.61 28.23
C PRO A 222 -50.32 -25.05 27.68
N GLU A 223 -49.36 -25.61 28.43
CA GLU A 223 -49.14 -25.72 29.88
C GLU A 223 -47.65 -26.05 30.21
N ALA A 224 -47.37 -26.23 31.52
CA ALA A 224 -46.27 -26.92 32.22
C ALA A 224 -45.25 -27.79 31.43
N VAL A 225 -44.02 -28.02 31.90
CA VAL A 225 -43.55 -28.46 33.25
C VAL A 225 -42.19 -27.76 33.55
N GLN A 226 -41.95 -27.09 34.69
CA GLN A 226 -41.59 -27.63 36.03
C GLN A 226 -40.23 -28.39 36.05
N GLU A 227 -39.39 -28.39 37.08
CA GLU A 227 -39.33 -27.58 38.32
C GLU A 227 -37.88 -27.56 38.90
N GLU A 228 -37.68 -26.69 39.90
CA GLU A 228 -36.69 -26.73 41.00
C GLU A 228 -35.33 -25.98 40.89
N ALA A 229 -34.75 -25.46 41.99
CA ALA A 229 -35.32 -24.87 43.22
C ALA A 229 -34.23 -24.18 44.09
N LYS A 230 -34.48 -22.94 44.56
CA LYS A 230 -33.85 -22.29 45.75
C LYS A 230 -32.32 -22.01 45.59
N THR A 231 -31.65 -21.18 46.39
CA THR A 231 -31.97 -20.57 47.70
C THR A 231 -31.52 -19.09 47.74
N VAL A 232 -32.23 -18.25 48.50
CA VAL A 232 -31.89 -16.82 48.71
C VAL A 232 -31.08 -16.64 50.00
N VAL A 233 -29.99 -15.87 49.94
CA VAL A 233 -29.29 -15.33 51.13
C VAL A 233 -29.17 -13.81 51.01
N ARG A 234 -29.57 -13.09 52.05
CA ARG A 234 -29.38 -11.64 52.19
C ARG A 234 -28.04 -11.36 52.88
N LEU A 235 -27.24 -10.45 52.33
CA LEU A 235 -26.27 -9.64 53.09
C LEU A 235 -26.33 -8.19 52.62
N GLY A 236 -25.95 -7.26 53.50
CA GLY A 236 -26.14 -5.81 53.32
C GLY A 236 -24.94 -5.06 52.70
N PRO A 237 -25.07 -3.75 52.46
CA PRO A 237 -24.07 -2.96 51.75
C PRO A 237 -23.02 -2.30 52.66
N PRO A 238 -21.71 -2.47 52.38
CA PRO A 238 -20.73 -1.39 52.52
C PRO A 238 -20.84 -0.45 51.30
N GLY A 239 -20.37 0.80 51.32
CA GLY A 239 -19.63 1.52 52.36
C GLY A 239 -18.80 2.61 51.66
N ARG A 240 -19.26 3.87 51.68
CA ARG A 240 -18.58 4.97 50.97
C ARG A 240 -17.26 5.34 51.68
N ALA A 241 -16.13 5.03 51.06
CA ALA A 241 -14.85 5.66 51.39
C ALA A 241 -14.65 6.90 50.51
N VAL A 242 -14.42 8.06 51.13
CA VAL A 242 -13.93 9.28 50.48
C VAL A 242 -12.45 9.39 50.81
N VAL A 243 -11.61 9.66 49.82
CA VAL A 243 -10.19 9.96 50.01
C VAL A 243 -9.88 11.26 49.27
N GLU A 244 -9.62 12.32 50.02
CA GLU A 244 -9.02 13.54 49.50
C GLU A 244 -7.54 13.31 49.22
N TYR A 245 -6.98 14.01 48.23
CA TYR A 245 -5.53 14.26 48.18
C TYR A 245 -5.25 15.73 47.84
N HIS A 246 -4.25 16.29 48.52
CA HIS A 246 -4.02 17.73 48.55
C HIS A 246 -3.31 18.29 47.31
N SER A 247 -3.56 19.58 47.08
CA SER A 247 -2.90 20.44 46.09
C SER A 247 -1.45 20.78 46.47
N ARG A 248 -0.62 21.09 45.46
CA ARG A 248 0.59 21.92 45.59
C ARG A 248 1.01 22.55 44.24
N SER A 249 1.23 23.86 44.27
CA SER A 249 1.95 24.69 43.26
C SER A 249 3.10 25.42 44.01
N PRO A 250 4.08 26.12 43.37
CA PRO A 250 3.91 27.41 42.66
C PRO A 250 4.17 27.31 41.13
N VAL A 251 4.71 28.23 40.29
CA VAL A 251 5.51 29.49 40.45
C VAL A 251 5.21 30.53 39.32
N LYS A 252 6.21 31.33 38.90
CA LYS A 252 6.27 32.40 37.85
C LYS A 252 7.68 32.28 37.18
N SER A 253 8.12 32.97 36.11
CA SER A 253 7.87 34.29 35.47
C SER A 253 8.06 34.18 33.91
N ALA A 254 7.81 35.14 32.99
CA ALA A 254 8.08 36.60 32.86
C ALA A 254 9.61 36.94 32.77
N GLU A 255 10.16 37.78 31.87
CA GLU A 255 9.74 38.76 30.80
C GLU A 255 10.85 38.81 29.68
N SER A 256 10.81 39.37 28.44
CA SER A 256 10.03 40.40 27.66
C SER A 256 10.76 41.77 27.48
N ILE A 257 10.87 42.33 26.24
CA ILE A 257 11.13 43.77 25.84
C ILE A 257 11.54 43.98 24.33
N LEU A 258 11.40 45.20 23.77
CA LEU A 258 11.83 45.69 22.42
C LEU A 258 12.97 46.75 22.47
N ALA A 259 13.70 46.97 21.36
CA ALA A 259 14.43 48.23 21.03
C ALA A 259 14.73 48.41 19.51
N GLN A 260 15.08 49.64 19.07
CA GLN A 260 15.49 50.03 17.69
C GLN A 260 16.49 51.24 17.68
N PRO A 261 17.04 51.71 16.53
CA PRO A 261 18.43 52.25 16.46
C PRO A 261 18.60 53.73 15.97
N PRO A 262 19.87 54.21 15.87
CA PRO A 262 20.33 55.33 15.04
C PRO A 262 21.41 54.92 13.99
N GLN A 263 22.09 55.81 13.22
CA GLN A 263 21.64 56.78 12.19
C GLN A 263 22.88 57.31 11.38
N ILE A 264 22.69 58.05 10.25
CA ILE A 264 23.69 58.93 9.56
C ILE A 264 24.79 58.13 8.77
N LEU A 265 25.55 58.56 7.72
CA LEU A 265 25.90 59.84 7.04
C LEU A 265 25.78 59.74 5.47
N GLN A 266 26.64 60.43 4.69
CA GLN A 266 26.75 60.54 3.21
C GLN A 266 28.22 60.82 2.76
N ILE A 267 28.54 60.74 1.45
CA ILE A 267 29.57 61.53 0.70
C ILE A 267 29.36 61.32 -0.84
N HIS A 268 30.11 62.01 -1.72
CA HIS A 268 29.71 62.45 -3.08
C HIS A 268 30.66 62.02 -4.24
N GLU A 269 30.51 62.62 -5.45
CA GLU A 269 31.42 62.64 -6.64
C GLU A 269 31.47 61.38 -7.57
N GLU A 270 31.72 61.43 -8.90
CA GLU A 270 31.52 62.45 -9.97
C GLU A 270 31.47 61.81 -11.40
N ILE A 271 31.37 62.58 -12.50
CA ILE A 271 31.03 62.16 -13.90
C ILE A 271 32.12 62.59 -14.92
N PRO A 272 32.54 61.79 -15.95
CA PRO A 272 32.32 62.14 -17.40
C PRO A 272 32.31 60.88 -18.39
N PRO A 273 32.31 60.96 -19.76
CA PRO A 273 31.10 60.52 -20.50
C PRO A 273 31.24 59.71 -21.84
N ALA A 274 30.11 59.13 -22.27
CA ALA A 274 29.55 58.94 -23.63
C ALA A 274 30.39 58.55 -24.89
N VAL A 275 29.93 57.50 -25.61
CA VAL A 275 29.96 57.33 -27.09
C VAL A 275 28.66 56.63 -27.55
N SER A 276 28.14 56.92 -28.77
CA SER A 276 26.85 56.42 -29.29
C SER A 276 26.98 55.33 -30.38
N HIS A 277 25.91 54.53 -30.63
CA HIS A 277 25.31 54.42 -31.98
C HIS A 277 24.01 53.59 -32.11
N ASN A 278 23.32 53.86 -33.22
CA ASN A 278 22.21 53.19 -33.94
C ASN A 278 22.24 51.63 -33.96
N GLY A 279 21.17 50.89 -34.25
CA GLY A 279 19.78 51.24 -34.65
C GLY A 279 19.05 50.08 -35.41
N ALA A 280 18.00 50.41 -36.18
CA ALA A 280 17.20 49.53 -37.08
C ALA A 280 16.07 48.65 -36.47
N LYS A 281 15.16 48.16 -37.35
CA LYS A 281 13.81 47.59 -37.04
C LYS A 281 13.32 46.59 -38.14
N PHE A 282 12.14 45.98 -37.90
CA PHE A 282 11.21 45.32 -38.85
C PHE A 282 11.50 43.83 -39.23
N PRO A 283 10.53 43.08 -39.83
CA PRO A 283 9.22 42.76 -39.27
C PRO A 283 8.77 41.27 -39.50
N ALA A 284 7.53 40.93 -39.10
CA ALA A 284 6.89 39.63 -39.38
C ALA A 284 5.86 39.68 -40.55
N PRO A 285 5.59 38.56 -41.25
CA PRO A 285 4.57 38.45 -42.32
C PRO A 285 3.21 37.84 -41.86
N ARG A 286 2.26 37.72 -42.80
CA ARG A 286 0.82 37.39 -42.60
C ARG A 286 0.37 36.05 -43.25
N MET A 287 -0.92 35.73 -43.09
CA MET A 287 -1.60 34.47 -43.47
C MET A 287 -2.25 34.48 -44.87
N THR A 288 -2.46 33.27 -45.44
CA THR A 288 -3.50 32.80 -46.41
C THR A 288 -3.51 31.25 -46.32
N SER A 289 -4.60 30.46 -46.16
CA SER A 289 -5.80 30.19 -47.00
C SER A 289 -5.45 29.60 -48.39
N THR A 290 -5.94 28.45 -48.86
CA THR A 290 -7.35 28.00 -49.00
C THR A 290 -7.52 26.48 -49.36
N LEU A 291 -8.80 26.05 -49.49
CA LEU A 291 -9.33 24.94 -50.33
C LEU A 291 -9.38 23.48 -49.80
N LYS A 292 -10.38 22.74 -50.35
CA LYS A 292 -10.75 21.34 -50.06
C LYS A 292 -10.53 20.47 -51.29
N ALA A 293 -10.28 19.17 -51.09
CA ALA A 293 -10.35 18.14 -52.13
C ALA A 293 -11.13 16.90 -51.63
N ARG A 294 -11.52 16.04 -52.57
CA ARG A 294 -12.38 14.85 -52.39
C ARG A 294 -11.51 13.58 -52.49
N PRO A 295 -11.68 12.56 -51.62
CA PRO A 295 -10.93 11.31 -51.74
C PRO A 295 -11.46 10.46 -52.90
N THR A 296 -10.55 9.71 -53.53
CA THR A 296 -10.82 8.75 -54.63
C THR A 296 -10.39 7.36 -54.18
N GLU A 297 -11.05 6.32 -54.67
CA GLU A 297 -10.73 4.92 -54.38
C GLU A 297 -9.39 4.49 -55.04
N PRO A 298 -8.56 3.66 -54.37
CA PRO A 298 -7.39 3.03 -54.98
C PRO A 298 -7.74 1.72 -55.72
N PRO A 299 -7.04 1.36 -56.80
CA PRO A 299 -7.33 0.16 -57.58
C PRO A 299 -6.76 -1.14 -56.97
N MET A 300 -7.32 -2.28 -57.40
CA MET A 300 -6.71 -3.59 -57.20
C MET A 300 -5.35 -3.68 -57.92
N VAL A 301 -4.36 -4.31 -57.30
CA VAL A 301 -3.11 -4.73 -57.94
C VAL A 301 -2.97 -6.24 -57.79
N GLU A 302 -2.90 -6.93 -58.92
CA GLU A 302 -2.62 -8.36 -59.00
C GLU A 302 -1.10 -8.58 -59.01
N MET A 303 -0.58 -9.42 -58.11
CA MET A 303 0.83 -9.85 -58.15
C MET A 303 0.93 -11.37 -57.98
N GLN A 304 1.33 -12.03 -59.07
CA GLN A 304 1.79 -13.40 -59.06
C GLN A 304 3.31 -13.43 -58.82
N THR A 305 3.79 -14.27 -57.92
CA THR A 305 4.96 -15.16 -58.15
C THR A 305 5.15 -16.13 -56.97
N PRO A 306 5.74 -17.33 -57.18
CA PRO A 306 5.80 -18.39 -56.17
C PRO A 306 7.15 -18.50 -55.47
N MET A 307 7.18 -19.15 -54.31
CA MET A 307 8.32 -19.97 -53.90
C MET A 307 7.86 -21.26 -53.22
N ASN A 308 8.49 -22.38 -53.61
CA ASN A 308 8.47 -23.63 -52.84
C ASN A 308 9.33 -23.48 -51.58
N LEU A 309 8.96 -24.18 -50.51
CA LEU A 309 9.94 -24.83 -49.62
C LEU A 309 9.27 -25.97 -48.84
N SER A 310 9.70 -27.20 -49.11
CA SER A 310 9.18 -28.41 -48.46
C SER A 310 9.89 -28.66 -47.12
N ALA A 311 9.12 -28.93 -46.06
CA ALA A 311 9.65 -29.28 -44.74
C ALA A 311 8.98 -30.57 -44.21
N THR A 312 9.60 -31.71 -44.49
CA THR A 312 9.12 -33.03 -44.06
C THR A 312 9.36 -33.24 -42.56
N THR A 313 8.30 -33.33 -41.75
CA THR A 313 8.42 -33.70 -40.33
C THR A 313 8.24 -35.22 -40.18
N GLN A 314 9.32 -35.94 -39.93
CA GLN A 314 9.27 -37.37 -39.60
C GLN A 314 8.79 -37.57 -38.16
N VAL A 315 7.71 -38.33 -37.97
CA VAL A 315 7.33 -38.84 -36.64
C VAL A 315 8.20 -40.07 -36.34
N ARG A 316 9.07 -39.95 -35.33
CA ARG A 316 10.01 -41.00 -34.94
C ARG A 316 9.37 -41.92 -33.90
N GLY A 317 9.10 -43.17 -34.29
CA GLY A 317 8.59 -44.19 -33.37
C GLY A 317 9.66 -44.70 -32.40
N VAL A 318 9.18 -45.19 -31.25
CA VAL A 318 9.90 -46.09 -30.33
C VAL A 318 8.92 -47.22 -30.01
N ALA A 319 9.41 -48.46 -29.93
CA ALA A 319 8.61 -49.64 -29.66
C ALA A 319 9.17 -50.41 -28.46
N ASP A 320 8.29 -50.99 -27.66
CA ASP A 320 8.33 -52.38 -27.15
C ASP A 320 7.11 -52.58 -26.20
N GLN A 321 6.33 -53.66 -26.32
CA GLN A 321 6.43 -54.95 -25.60
C GLN A 321 6.22 -54.81 -24.06
N ASP A 322 5.38 -55.61 -23.38
CA ASP A 322 4.64 -56.82 -23.80
C ASP A 322 3.45 -57.19 -22.85
N VAL A 323 2.75 -58.29 -23.19
CA VAL A 323 2.19 -59.32 -22.26
C VAL A 323 0.79 -59.16 -21.61
N ARG A 324 -0.15 -59.97 -22.14
CA ARG A 324 -1.24 -60.79 -21.52
C ARG A 324 -2.52 -60.18 -20.92
N GLY A 325 -3.64 -60.82 -21.31
CA GLY A 325 -4.90 -60.94 -20.53
C GLY A 325 -5.96 -59.90 -20.88
N VAL A 326 -7.27 -60.20 -20.93
CA VAL A 326 -8.03 -61.41 -20.55
C VAL A 326 -9.11 -61.71 -21.61
N GLN A 327 -9.48 -62.99 -21.77
CA GLN A 327 -10.61 -63.41 -22.62
C GLN A 327 -11.95 -63.07 -21.97
N ASN A 328 -12.88 -62.47 -22.71
CA ASN A 328 -14.32 -62.73 -22.57
C ASN A 328 -15.02 -62.31 -23.87
N ALA A 329 -15.84 -63.19 -24.42
CA ALA A 329 -16.57 -62.97 -25.68
C ALA A 329 -18.07 -63.13 -25.41
N GLU A 330 -18.80 -62.01 -25.42
CA GLU A 330 -20.26 -61.99 -25.46
C GLU A 330 -20.74 -61.38 -26.78
N ALA A 331 -21.92 -61.80 -27.24
CA ALA A 331 -22.36 -61.59 -28.61
C ALA A 331 -22.81 -60.14 -28.87
N GLY A 332 -21.93 -59.33 -29.46
CA GLY A 332 -22.30 -58.04 -30.04
C GLY A 332 -23.26 -58.22 -31.23
N PRO A 333 -24.32 -57.40 -31.35
CA PRO A 333 -25.27 -57.50 -32.46
C PRO A 333 -24.60 -57.19 -33.81
N SER A 334 -25.10 -57.84 -34.87
CA SER A 334 -24.51 -57.76 -36.21
C SER A 334 -24.39 -56.31 -36.70
N ARG A 335 -23.15 -55.84 -36.85
CA ARG A 335 -22.86 -54.55 -37.49
C ARG A 335 -23.21 -54.65 -38.97
N MET A 336 -24.39 -54.13 -39.34
CA MET A 336 -24.62 -53.71 -40.72
C MET A 336 -23.53 -52.69 -41.10
N VAL A 337 -22.86 -52.95 -42.21
CA VAL A 337 -21.89 -52.01 -42.78
C VAL A 337 -22.71 -50.96 -43.54
N ASP A 338 -22.87 -49.78 -42.94
CA ASP A 338 -23.48 -48.62 -43.60
C ASP A 338 -22.86 -48.42 -45.00
N SER A 339 -23.67 -48.11 -46.00
CA SER A 339 -23.15 -47.89 -47.35
C SER A 339 -22.21 -46.69 -47.38
N VAL A 340 -21.21 -46.74 -48.27
CA VAL A 340 -20.34 -45.59 -48.55
C VAL A 340 -21.16 -44.37 -48.99
N GLU A 341 -22.33 -44.60 -49.61
CA GLU A 341 -23.25 -43.54 -50.00
C GLU A 341 -24.10 -43.01 -48.83
N ASP A 342 -24.46 -43.85 -47.85
CA ASP A 342 -25.13 -43.41 -46.62
C ASP A 342 -24.21 -42.50 -45.79
N LEU A 343 -22.91 -42.83 -45.73
CA LEU A 343 -21.90 -42.01 -45.09
C LEU A 343 -21.68 -40.66 -45.81
N ARG A 344 -21.82 -40.62 -47.14
CA ARG A 344 -21.81 -39.37 -47.93
C ARG A 344 -23.06 -38.53 -47.68
N LEU A 345 -24.24 -39.15 -47.61
CA LEU A 345 -25.50 -38.49 -47.31
C LEU A 345 -25.46 -37.86 -45.90
N ARG A 346 -25.16 -38.65 -44.86
CA ARG A 346 -25.01 -38.16 -43.48
C ARG A 346 -23.98 -37.04 -43.36
N ARG A 347 -22.87 -37.09 -44.12
CA ARG A 347 -21.88 -36.00 -44.14
C ARG A 347 -22.45 -34.71 -44.75
N ARG A 348 -23.21 -34.79 -45.85
CA ARG A 348 -23.87 -33.61 -46.46
C ARG A 348 -24.94 -33.03 -45.53
N GLU A 349 -25.73 -33.88 -44.88
CA GLU A 349 -26.75 -33.47 -43.91
C GLU A 349 -26.13 -32.76 -42.70
N ALA A 350 -25.02 -33.30 -42.17
CA ALA A 350 -24.26 -32.65 -41.09
C ALA A 350 -23.65 -31.31 -41.52
N GLU A 351 -23.12 -31.19 -42.74
CA GLU A 351 -22.57 -29.95 -43.27
C GLU A 351 -23.65 -28.88 -43.49
N GLU A 352 -24.84 -29.25 -43.99
CA GLU A 352 -25.96 -28.32 -44.13
C GLU A 352 -26.52 -27.91 -42.76
N THR A 353 -26.59 -28.83 -41.81
CA THR A 353 -27.03 -28.55 -40.44
C THR A 353 -26.09 -27.56 -39.75
N ALA A 354 -24.78 -27.81 -39.80
CA ALA A 354 -23.76 -26.90 -39.26
C ALA A 354 -23.79 -25.52 -39.95
N ARG A 355 -24.10 -25.46 -41.26
CA ARG A 355 -24.28 -24.19 -41.99
C ARG A 355 -25.56 -23.45 -41.58
N ARG A 356 -26.62 -24.17 -41.22
CA ARG A 356 -27.89 -23.61 -40.72
C ARG A 356 -27.70 -23.06 -39.30
N GLU A 357 -27.13 -23.85 -38.40
CA GLU A 357 -26.74 -23.44 -37.04
C GLU A 357 -25.77 -22.24 -37.05
N GLY A 358 -24.77 -22.26 -37.93
CA GLY A 358 -23.81 -21.16 -38.08
C GLY A 358 -24.45 -19.86 -38.56
N SER A 359 -25.42 -19.93 -39.47
CA SER A 359 -26.12 -18.73 -39.96
C SER A 359 -27.19 -18.22 -38.98
N GLU A 360 -27.86 -19.10 -38.23
CA GLU A 360 -28.73 -18.71 -37.11
C GLU A 360 -27.93 -18.08 -35.95
N ARG A 361 -26.80 -18.67 -35.56
CA ARG A 361 -25.92 -18.08 -34.54
C ARG A 361 -25.43 -16.69 -34.93
N LEU A 362 -25.09 -16.48 -36.21
CA LEU A 362 -24.69 -15.16 -36.71
C LEU A 362 -25.87 -14.17 -36.75
N ARG A 363 -27.11 -14.64 -36.99
CA ARG A 363 -28.32 -13.81 -36.88
C ARG A 363 -28.55 -13.37 -35.44
N LEU A 364 -28.50 -14.30 -34.49
CA LEU A 364 -28.69 -14.00 -33.06
C LEU A 364 -27.64 -13.02 -32.53
N LEU A 365 -26.36 -13.20 -32.89
CA LEU A 365 -25.30 -12.25 -32.52
C LEU A 365 -25.56 -10.83 -33.05
N ARG A 366 -26.06 -10.68 -34.29
CA ARG A 366 -26.43 -9.36 -34.84
C ARG A 366 -27.66 -8.75 -34.18
N GLU A 367 -28.63 -9.58 -33.80
CA GLU A 367 -29.81 -9.15 -33.05
C GLU A 367 -29.43 -8.69 -31.63
N GLU A 368 -28.43 -9.34 -31.01
CA GLU A 368 -27.82 -8.95 -29.74
C GLU A 368 -26.99 -7.65 -29.86
N GLU A 369 -26.05 -7.56 -30.81
CA GLU A 369 -25.28 -6.34 -31.13
C GLU A 369 -26.20 -5.13 -31.37
N HIS A 370 -27.29 -5.31 -32.13
CA HIS A 370 -28.26 -4.25 -32.39
C HIS A 370 -29.10 -3.90 -31.16
N ALA A 371 -29.40 -4.85 -30.27
CA ALA A 371 -30.07 -4.60 -29.01
C ALA A 371 -29.17 -3.86 -28.00
N GLU A 372 -27.87 -4.17 -27.96
CA GLU A 372 -26.87 -3.43 -27.19
C GLU A 372 -26.69 -2.01 -27.73
N GLN A 373 -26.51 -1.83 -29.04
CA GLN A 373 -26.37 -0.51 -29.66
C GLN A 373 -27.61 0.36 -29.44
N ALA A 374 -28.83 -0.19 -29.64
CA ALA A 374 -30.08 0.51 -29.32
C ALA A 374 -30.25 0.80 -27.82
N SER A 375 -29.55 0.08 -26.94
CA SER A 375 -29.48 0.36 -25.51
C SER A 375 -28.48 1.47 -25.17
N MET A 376 -27.33 1.51 -25.86
CA MET A 376 -26.34 2.58 -25.76
C MET A 376 -26.90 3.91 -26.27
N ASP A 377 -27.65 3.92 -27.37
CA ASP A 377 -28.24 5.15 -27.90
C ASP A 377 -29.41 5.67 -27.05
N LYS A 378 -30.13 4.77 -26.34
CA LYS A 378 -31.00 5.17 -25.23
C LYS A 378 -30.19 5.86 -24.12
N LEU A 379 -29.06 5.28 -23.69
CA LEU A 379 -28.21 5.88 -22.65
C LEU A 379 -27.64 7.25 -23.03
N ARG A 380 -27.42 7.51 -24.32
CA ARG A 380 -26.92 8.78 -24.87
C ARG A 380 -27.98 9.87 -25.10
N THR A 381 -29.27 9.54 -25.06
CA THR A 381 -30.38 10.47 -25.33
C THR A 381 -31.04 11.00 -24.05
N GLU A 382 -31.66 12.19 -24.13
CA GLU A 382 -32.39 12.79 -23.00
C GLU A 382 -33.55 11.90 -22.53
N LEU A 383 -33.65 11.65 -21.23
CA LEU A 383 -34.81 10.98 -20.65
C LEU A 383 -35.78 12.04 -20.11
N ARG A 384 -37.06 11.94 -20.47
CA ARG A 384 -38.12 12.85 -19.99
C ARG A 384 -39.27 12.03 -19.38
N VAL A 385 -39.56 12.21 -18.09
CA VAL A 385 -40.61 11.48 -17.36
C VAL A 385 -41.25 12.39 -16.33
N SER A 386 -42.58 12.35 -16.20
CA SER A 386 -43.33 13.13 -15.20
C SER A 386 -42.98 14.63 -15.18
N GLY A 387 -42.70 15.21 -16.34
CA GLY A 387 -42.25 16.61 -16.51
C GLY A 387 -40.76 16.86 -16.21
N ILE A 388 -40.05 15.92 -15.58
CA ILE A 388 -38.62 16.01 -15.31
C ILE A 388 -37.82 15.63 -16.56
N LYS A 389 -36.92 16.52 -16.98
CA LYS A 389 -35.89 16.26 -17.98
C LYS A 389 -34.57 15.87 -17.30
N TYR A 390 -34.02 14.73 -17.70
CA TYR A 390 -32.67 14.28 -17.39
C TYR A 390 -31.75 14.48 -18.60
N THR A 391 -30.62 15.16 -18.37
CA THR A 391 -29.63 15.50 -19.40
C THR A 391 -28.43 14.55 -19.30
N PRO A 392 -27.98 13.90 -20.41
CA PRO A 392 -26.72 13.15 -20.46
C PRO A 392 -25.53 14.06 -20.12
N LEU A 393 -24.51 13.53 -19.46
CA LEU A 393 -23.44 14.33 -18.84
C LEU A 393 -22.68 15.19 -19.87
N GLY A 394 -22.40 14.65 -21.06
CA GLY A 394 -21.72 15.35 -22.16
C GLY A 394 -22.57 16.44 -22.82
N ASN A 395 -23.88 16.46 -22.56
CA ASN A 395 -24.82 17.48 -23.05
C ASN A 395 -25.11 18.56 -21.99
N THR A 396 -24.39 18.56 -20.86
CA THR A 396 -24.56 19.57 -19.80
C THR A 396 -23.71 20.83 -20.05
N SER A 397 -24.08 21.96 -19.44
CA SER A 397 -23.30 23.20 -19.51
C SER A 397 -23.36 23.99 -18.20
N ASP A 398 -22.49 25.00 -18.09
CA ASP A 398 -22.27 25.75 -16.85
C ASP A 398 -23.48 26.58 -16.39
N TYR A 399 -23.56 26.80 -15.08
CA TYR A 399 -24.56 27.63 -14.40
C TYR A 399 -26.02 27.13 -14.55
N GLN A 400 -26.23 25.92 -15.05
CA GLN A 400 -27.56 25.30 -15.15
C GLN A 400 -27.95 24.54 -13.88
N ILE A 401 -29.26 24.52 -13.61
CA ILE A 401 -29.92 23.56 -12.72
C ILE A 401 -30.40 22.40 -13.59
N VAL A 402 -29.94 21.18 -13.32
CA VAL A 402 -30.20 19.99 -14.16
C VAL A 402 -30.54 18.77 -13.33
N ASN A 403 -31.17 17.78 -13.98
CA ASN A 403 -31.31 16.43 -13.43
C ASN A 403 -30.40 15.50 -14.21
N LEU A 404 -29.69 14.61 -13.53
CA LEU A 404 -28.65 13.74 -14.08
C LEU A 404 -28.93 12.28 -13.74
N ILE A 405 -28.46 11.37 -14.59
CA ILE A 405 -28.34 9.94 -14.28
C ILE A 405 -26.95 9.51 -14.70
N GLY A 406 -26.18 8.92 -13.79
CA GLY A 406 -24.77 8.57 -14.01
C GLY A 406 -24.31 7.46 -13.07
N ILE A 407 -23.24 6.75 -13.44
CA ILE A 407 -22.66 5.67 -12.62
C ILE A 407 -21.45 6.20 -11.86
N VAL A 408 -21.33 5.84 -10.58
CA VAL A 408 -20.19 6.23 -9.74
C VAL A 408 -18.93 5.53 -10.26
N ILE A 409 -18.07 6.30 -10.93
CA ILE A 409 -16.74 5.85 -11.38
C ILE A 409 -15.80 5.77 -10.18
N ASP A 410 -15.89 6.75 -9.29
CA ASP A 410 -14.98 6.93 -8.17
C ASP A 410 -15.59 7.69 -7.00
N VAL A 411 -15.08 7.43 -5.79
CA VAL A 411 -15.44 8.13 -4.55
C VAL A 411 -14.13 8.65 -3.93
N PRO A 412 -13.74 9.91 -4.19
CA PRO A 412 -12.41 10.43 -3.84
C PRO A 412 -12.03 10.45 -2.35
N GLY A 413 -12.95 10.13 -1.45
CA GLY A 413 -12.71 10.01 0.00
C GLY A 413 -14.02 9.91 0.80
N PRO A 414 -13.96 9.57 2.10
CA PRO A 414 -15.13 9.44 2.97
C PRO A 414 -15.87 10.77 3.20
N PRO A 415 -17.11 10.73 3.70
CA PRO A 415 -17.84 11.91 4.15
C PRO A 415 -17.04 12.73 5.16
N LYS A 416 -16.88 14.03 4.91
CA LYS A 416 -16.07 14.95 5.73
C LYS A 416 -16.83 16.20 6.12
N LYS A 417 -16.66 16.67 7.35
CA LYS A 417 -17.31 17.89 7.84
C LYS A 417 -16.66 19.14 7.23
N THR A 418 -17.47 20.07 6.78
CA THR A 418 -17.04 21.36 6.20
C THR A 418 -16.82 22.41 7.30
N LYS A 419 -16.14 23.51 6.97
CA LYS A 419 -16.05 24.69 7.85
C LYS A 419 -17.40 25.33 8.16
N ALA A 420 -18.44 25.07 7.35
CA ALA A 420 -19.80 25.56 7.57
C ALA A 420 -20.64 24.64 8.48
N GLY A 421 -20.05 23.56 9.00
CA GLY A 421 -20.72 22.58 9.86
C GLY A 421 -21.39 21.43 9.10
N ASP A 422 -21.80 21.65 7.85
CA ASP A 422 -22.40 20.63 6.98
C ASP A 422 -21.40 19.53 6.64
N TRP A 423 -21.87 18.29 6.51
CA TRP A 423 -21.08 17.18 5.97
C TRP A 423 -21.11 17.20 4.45
N GLN A 424 -20.01 16.82 3.81
CA GLN A 424 -19.93 16.66 2.36
C GLN A 424 -19.36 15.30 1.96
N VAL A 425 -19.86 14.73 0.86
CA VAL A 425 -19.17 13.67 0.11
C VAL A 425 -18.97 14.14 -1.34
N SER A 426 -17.84 13.76 -1.94
CA SER A 426 -17.59 13.97 -3.36
C SER A 426 -17.71 12.64 -4.09
N LEU A 427 -18.29 12.67 -5.29
CA LEU A 427 -18.43 11.52 -6.18
C LEU A 427 -17.87 11.92 -7.55
N VAL A 428 -17.35 10.97 -8.31
CA VAL A 428 -17.08 11.12 -9.74
C VAL A 428 -18.08 10.23 -10.47
N ILE A 429 -18.84 10.80 -11.41
CA ILE A 429 -19.82 10.06 -12.20
C ILE A 429 -19.52 10.16 -13.70
N GLY A 430 -19.89 9.11 -14.42
CA GLY A 430 -19.78 9.02 -15.88
C GLY A 430 -21.02 8.37 -16.50
N ASP A 431 -21.10 8.44 -17.82
CA ASP A 431 -22.12 7.82 -18.67
C ASP A 431 -21.56 7.57 -20.09
N PRO A 432 -22.29 6.92 -21.02
CA PRO A 432 -21.86 6.72 -22.40
C PRO A 432 -21.65 7.97 -23.28
N THR A 433 -21.74 9.18 -22.72
CA THR A 433 -21.40 10.46 -23.37
C THR A 433 -20.13 11.11 -22.82
N THR A 434 -19.60 10.62 -21.70
CA THR A 434 -18.42 11.17 -21.01
C THR A 434 -17.34 10.13 -20.73
N HIS A 435 -17.75 8.92 -20.33
CA HIS A 435 -16.83 7.87 -19.90
C HIS A 435 -16.58 6.86 -21.03
N ASP A 436 -15.58 7.17 -21.85
CA ASP A 436 -14.91 6.19 -22.70
C ASP A 436 -13.54 5.82 -22.09
N THR A 437 -13.06 4.63 -22.44
CA THR A 437 -11.70 4.12 -22.17
C THR A 437 -10.59 5.12 -22.50
N SER A 438 -10.74 5.94 -23.56
CA SER A 438 -9.79 7.00 -23.92
C SER A 438 -10.03 8.33 -23.19
N ARG A 439 -11.18 8.50 -22.52
CA ARG A 439 -11.73 9.79 -22.07
C ARG A 439 -12.07 9.91 -20.58
N ALA A 440 -11.55 9.05 -19.69
CA ALA A 440 -11.73 9.17 -18.23
C ALA A 440 -11.25 10.53 -17.61
N ALA A 441 -10.74 11.46 -18.41
CA ALA A 441 -10.54 12.86 -18.04
C ALA A 441 -11.82 13.73 -18.13
N GLU A 442 -12.88 13.30 -18.82
CA GLU A 442 -14.13 14.05 -19.03
C GLU A 442 -15.21 13.76 -17.95
N ASP A 443 -14.96 12.80 -17.05
CA ASP A 443 -15.86 12.42 -15.95
C ASP A 443 -16.25 13.61 -15.04
N MET A 444 -17.54 13.68 -14.66
CA MET A 444 -18.08 14.80 -13.89
C MET A 444 -17.90 14.60 -12.38
N VAL A 445 -17.34 15.60 -11.70
CA VAL A 445 -17.25 15.61 -10.24
C VAL A 445 -18.53 16.21 -9.64
N LEU A 446 -19.20 15.44 -8.79
CA LEU A 446 -20.28 15.92 -7.93
C LEU A 446 -19.78 16.18 -6.49
N THR A 447 -20.45 17.06 -5.77
CA THR A 447 -20.29 17.18 -4.32
C THR A 447 -21.63 17.46 -3.66
N LEU A 448 -21.98 16.62 -2.68
CA LEU A 448 -23.27 16.61 -2.01
C LEU A 448 -23.06 17.11 -0.57
N PHE A 449 -23.91 18.01 -0.10
CA PHE A 449 -23.83 18.61 1.24
C PHE A 449 -25.13 18.36 2.03
N ARG A 450 -24.98 18.06 3.33
CA ARG A 450 -26.06 17.66 4.25
C ARG A 450 -25.79 18.04 5.70
N LYS A 451 -26.81 17.99 6.58
CA LYS A 451 -26.65 18.31 8.01
C LYS A 451 -26.07 17.15 8.81
N THR A 452 -26.45 15.91 8.49
CA THR A 452 -25.90 14.68 9.08
C THR A 452 -25.17 13.83 8.05
N VAL A 453 -24.38 12.86 8.53
CA VAL A 453 -23.73 11.86 7.67
C VAL A 453 -24.75 10.88 7.07
N ALA A 454 -25.82 10.56 7.80
CA ALA A 454 -26.85 9.60 7.38
C ALA A 454 -27.66 10.07 6.15
N GLU A 455 -27.75 11.38 5.92
CA GLU A 455 -28.34 11.97 4.71
C GLU A 455 -27.44 11.84 3.46
N LEU A 456 -26.17 11.43 3.59
CA LEU A 456 -25.23 11.28 2.47
C LEU A 456 -25.23 9.85 1.92
N PRO A 457 -25.08 9.65 0.60
CA PRO A 457 -25.11 8.32 0.00
C PRO A 457 -23.86 7.52 0.37
N ILE A 458 -24.07 6.31 0.89
CA ILE A 458 -23.03 5.29 1.08
C ILE A 458 -23.04 4.42 -0.18
N VAL A 459 -22.10 4.66 -1.09
CA VAL A 459 -22.07 4.06 -2.44
C VAL A 459 -20.67 3.65 -2.85
N GLY A 460 -20.55 2.56 -3.61
CA GLY A 460 -19.31 2.06 -4.18
C GLY A 460 -19.15 2.42 -5.67
N GLN A 461 -17.97 2.13 -6.23
CA GLN A 461 -17.74 2.19 -7.68
C GLN A 461 -18.70 1.22 -8.40
N GLY A 462 -19.26 1.63 -9.54
CA GLY A 462 -20.28 0.87 -10.27
C GLY A 462 -21.72 1.00 -9.74
N THR A 463 -21.98 1.91 -8.79
CA THR A 463 -23.35 2.22 -8.34
C THR A 463 -24.02 3.21 -9.30
N PRO A 464 -25.14 2.88 -9.98
CA PRO A 464 -25.90 3.84 -10.77
C PRO A 464 -26.72 4.75 -9.84
N MET A 465 -26.69 6.06 -10.11
CA MET A 465 -27.39 7.08 -9.33
C MET A 465 -28.17 8.04 -10.23
N LEU A 466 -29.34 8.50 -9.76
CA LEU A 466 -30.04 9.67 -10.30
C LEU A 466 -29.92 10.83 -9.33
N PHE A 467 -29.88 12.04 -9.87
CA PHE A 467 -29.79 13.30 -9.13
C PHE A 467 -30.78 14.31 -9.71
N ARG A 468 -31.44 15.09 -8.87
CA ARG A 468 -32.40 16.14 -9.26
C ARG A 468 -31.97 17.51 -8.74
N ASN A 469 -32.28 18.55 -9.51
CA ASN A 469 -32.00 19.97 -9.24
C ASN A 469 -30.52 20.35 -9.07
N MET A 470 -29.59 19.52 -9.54
CA MET A 470 -28.14 19.72 -9.41
C MET A 470 -27.67 21.06 -10.00
N LYS A 471 -27.00 21.88 -9.18
CA LYS A 471 -26.40 23.16 -9.62
C LYS A 471 -25.01 22.91 -10.21
N LEU A 472 -24.86 23.10 -11.52
CA LEU A 472 -23.58 22.97 -12.23
C LEU A 472 -22.78 24.28 -12.22
N LYS A 473 -21.46 24.17 -12.09
CA LYS A 473 -20.53 25.30 -12.18
C LYS A 473 -19.14 24.86 -12.62
N ALA A 474 -18.50 25.65 -13.48
CA ALA A 474 -17.11 25.49 -13.87
C ALA A 474 -16.17 25.57 -12.65
N TRP A 475 -15.27 24.60 -12.55
CA TRP A 475 -14.16 24.60 -11.63
C TRP A 475 -12.90 24.10 -12.35
N ASN A 476 -11.86 24.94 -12.42
CA ASN A 476 -10.61 24.65 -13.15
C ASN A 476 -10.82 24.14 -14.59
N GLY A 477 -11.80 24.72 -15.31
CA GLY A 477 -12.12 24.32 -16.70
C GLY A 477 -12.92 23.03 -16.84
N LYS A 478 -13.40 22.42 -15.76
CA LYS A 478 -14.31 21.26 -15.78
C LYS A 478 -15.67 21.58 -15.15
N LEU A 479 -16.71 20.94 -15.65
CA LEU A 479 -18.05 20.99 -15.05
C LEU A 479 -18.05 20.28 -13.69
N LYS A 480 -18.55 20.97 -12.66
CA LYS A 480 -18.74 20.41 -11.32
C LYS A 480 -20.18 20.61 -10.84
N GLY A 481 -20.88 19.51 -10.54
CA GLY A 481 -22.20 19.56 -9.93
C GLY A 481 -22.13 19.67 -8.40
N ASN A 482 -23.04 20.45 -7.80
CA ASN A 482 -23.10 20.64 -6.36
C ASN A 482 -24.56 20.52 -5.89
N ALA A 483 -24.78 19.74 -4.84
CA ALA A 483 -26.08 19.59 -4.18
C ALA A 483 -26.00 20.13 -2.75
N PHE A 484 -26.28 21.42 -2.57
CA PHE A 484 -26.26 22.03 -1.25
C PHE A 484 -27.44 21.56 -0.37
N THR A 485 -27.27 21.73 0.94
CA THR A 485 -28.28 21.49 1.98
C THR A 485 -29.43 22.49 1.84
N GLY A 486 -30.68 22.01 1.89
CA GLY A 486 -31.88 22.86 1.82
C GLY A 486 -32.29 23.34 0.42
N ASP A 487 -31.41 23.24 -0.59
CA ASP A 487 -31.61 23.73 -1.96
C ASP A 487 -32.62 22.90 -2.81
N GLY A 488 -33.38 21.98 -2.23
CA GLY A 488 -34.31 21.10 -2.97
C GLY A 488 -33.63 20.02 -3.82
N ASN A 489 -32.32 19.80 -3.67
CA ASN A 489 -31.58 18.75 -4.38
C ASN A 489 -31.86 17.37 -3.78
N THR A 490 -32.14 16.36 -4.60
CA THR A 490 -32.40 14.97 -4.15
C THR A 490 -31.73 13.94 -5.04
N TRP A 491 -31.55 12.71 -4.55
CA TRP A 491 -30.93 11.62 -5.30
C TRP A 491 -31.43 10.23 -4.86
N ALA A 492 -31.33 9.27 -5.77
CA ALA A 492 -31.61 7.85 -5.52
C ALA A 492 -30.54 6.98 -6.20
N TRP A 493 -30.33 5.75 -5.71
CA TRP A 493 -29.33 4.82 -6.25
C TRP A 493 -29.76 3.35 -6.17
N LEU A 494 -29.29 2.50 -7.08
CA LEU A 494 -29.53 1.04 -6.98
C LEU A 494 -28.45 0.37 -6.14
N GLU A 495 -28.86 -0.22 -5.02
CA GLU A 495 -28.07 -1.19 -4.26
C GLU A 495 -28.52 -2.60 -4.67
N GLY A 496 -27.73 -3.26 -5.51
CA GLY A 496 -28.14 -4.52 -6.15
C GLY A 496 -29.34 -4.33 -7.07
N ARG A 497 -30.52 -4.80 -6.64
CA ARG A 497 -31.83 -4.58 -7.31
C ARG A 497 -32.75 -3.63 -6.52
N SER A 498 -32.34 -3.16 -5.34
CA SER A 498 -33.14 -2.33 -4.45
C SER A 498 -32.83 -0.85 -4.66
N LEU A 499 -33.85 -0.02 -4.85
CA LEU A 499 -33.69 1.42 -4.95
C LEU A 499 -33.58 2.04 -3.54
N ARG A 500 -32.53 2.83 -3.32
CA ARG A 500 -32.21 3.52 -2.07
C ARG A 500 -32.32 5.03 -2.24
N PHE A 501 -32.60 5.72 -1.13
CA PHE A 501 -32.85 7.15 -1.06
C PHE A 501 -32.15 7.73 0.18
N ALA A 502 -31.73 9.00 0.13
CA ALA A 502 -31.35 9.75 1.33
C ALA A 502 -32.57 10.27 2.10
N ASP A 503 -33.61 10.68 1.36
CA ASP A 503 -34.93 11.05 1.87
C ASP A 503 -35.96 10.68 0.79
N GLN A 504 -36.92 9.83 1.16
CA GLN A 504 -37.98 9.38 0.25
C GLN A 504 -39.11 10.43 0.14
N ALA A 505 -39.33 11.25 1.17
CA ALA A 505 -40.37 12.29 1.16
C ALA A 505 -39.96 13.49 0.28
N ALA A 506 -38.67 13.78 0.17
CA ALA A 506 -38.16 14.84 -0.72
C ALA A 506 -38.20 14.44 -2.22
N LEU A 507 -38.25 13.15 -2.56
CA LEU A 507 -38.30 12.67 -3.95
C LEU A 507 -39.72 12.75 -4.54
N ILE A 508 -40.16 13.98 -4.79
CA ILE A 508 -41.43 14.30 -5.47
C ILE A 508 -41.13 14.69 -6.93
N PRO A 509 -41.85 14.14 -7.93
CA PRO A 509 -42.65 12.92 -7.87
C PRO A 509 -41.78 11.69 -7.57
N SER A 510 -42.36 10.60 -7.08
CA SER A 510 -41.62 9.36 -6.80
C SER A 510 -40.86 8.85 -8.03
N VAL A 511 -39.76 8.12 -7.80
CA VAL A 511 -38.95 7.56 -8.89
C VAL A 511 -39.79 6.57 -9.69
N SER A 512 -39.96 6.88 -10.96
CA SER A 512 -40.81 6.17 -11.92
C SER A 512 -40.11 4.97 -12.54
N LYS A 513 -40.89 4.04 -13.13
CA LYS A 513 -40.33 2.87 -13.81
C LYS A 513 -39.26 3.24 -14.88
N PRO A 514 -39.45 4.22 -15.79
CA PRO A 514 -38.42 4.54 -16.78
C PRO A 514 -37.12 5.10 -16.19
N GLU A 515 -37.16 5.71 -14.99
CA GLU A 515 -35.94 6.10 -14.26
C GLU A 515 -35.21 4.85 -13.70
N ILE A 516 -35.94 3.86 -13.19
CA ILE A 516 -35.38 2.58 -12.72
C ILE A 516 -34.80 1.77 -13.89
N ASP A 517 -35.56 1.63 -14.98
CA ASP A 517 -35.13 0.96 -16.21
C ASP A 517 -33.83 1.61 -16.73
N ARG A 518 -33.71 2.95 -16.67
CA ARG A 518 -32.50 3.71 -17.05
C ARG A 518 -31.31 3.46 -16.11
N LEU A 519 -31.53 3.38 -14.80
CA LEU A 519 -30.48 3.04 -13.82
C LEU A 519 -29.98 1.60 -14.03
N MET A 520 -30.87 0.65 -14.30
CA MET A 520 -30.50 -0.73 -14.62
C MET A 520 -29.72 -0.83 -15.93
N LEU A 521 -30.15 -0.14 -16.98
CA LEU A 521 -29.48 -0.12 -18.29
C LEU A 521 -28.04 0.41 -18.17
N LEU A 522 -27.83 1.45 -17.35
CA LEU A 522 -26.52 2.02 -17.06
C LEU A 522 -25.64 1.05 -16.25
N GLN A 523 -26.23 0.27 -15.33
CA GLN A 523 -25.51 -0.77 -14.59
C GLN A 523 -25.06 -1.91 -15.51
N THR A 524 -25.89 -2.33 -16.49
CA THR A 524 -25.53 -3.35 -17.49
C THR A 524 -24.36 -2.89 -18.35
N TRP A 525 -24.42 -1.67 -18.91
CA TRP A 525 -23.31 -1.09 -19.68
C TRP A 525 -22.00 -1.05 -18.87
N TRP A 526 -22.05 -0.58 -17.62
CA TRP A 526 -20.87 -0.52 -16.75
C TRP A 526 -20.27 -1.90 -16.46
N ARG A 527 -21.09 -2.95 -16.36
CA ARG A 527 -20.59 -4.33 -16.24
C ARG A 527 -19.92 -4.80 -17.54
N GLY A 528 -20.48 -4.53 -18.71
CA GLY A 528 -19.85 -4.86 -20.00
C GLY A 528 -18.44 -4.28 -20.16
N LEU A 529 -18.24 -3.03 -19.72
CA LEU A 529 -16.93 -2.37 -19.70
C LEU A 529 -15.89 -3.01 -18.76
N ASN A 530 -16.32 -3.75 -17.72
CA ASN A 530 -15.42 -4.27 -16.68
C ASN A 530 -15.25 -5.80 -16.72
N GLY A 531 -16.30 -6.56 -17.05
CA GLY A 531 -16.31 -8.02 -17.05
C GLY A 531 -15.72 -8.67 -18.31
N SER A 532 -15.44 -7.91 -19.36
CA SER A 532 -14.87 -8.40 -20.63
C SER A 532 -13.44 -8.96 -20.53
N ASN A 533 -12.76 -8.75 -19.39
CA ASN A 533 -11.50 -9.44 -19.04
C ASN A 533 -11.71 -10.72 -18.19
N GLY A 534 -12.96 -11.18 -18.08
CA GLY A 534 -13.48 -12.07 -17.03
C GLY A 534 -13.94 -13.48 -17.46
N HIS A 535 -13.31 -14.06 -18.50
CA HIS A 535 -13.29 -15.52 -18.81
C HIS A 535 -14.38 -16.12 -19.73
N VAL A 536 -13.91 -16.96 -20.67
CA VAL A 536 -14.61 -18.05 -21.41
C VAL A 536 -15.83 -17.69 -22.29
N GLY A 537 -15.51 -17.22 -23.49
CA GLY A 537 -16.30 -17.44 -24.71
C GLY A 537 -15.31 -17.52 -25.88
N GLY A 538 -15.12 -18.70 -26.47
CA GLY A 538 -13.98 -18.96 -27.37
C GLY A 538 -14.07 -18.24 -28.72
N TRP A 539 -13.42 -17.08 -28.84
CA TRP A 539 -13.16 -16.38 -30.10
C TRP A 539 -11.67 -16.08 -30.25
N GLU A 540 -10.99 -16.88 -31.09
CA GLU A 540 -9.58 -16.69 -31.45
C GLU A 540 -9.47 -15.55 -32.48
N VAL A 541 -9.51 -14.29 -32.00
CA VAL A 541 -9.20 -13.13 -32.84
C VAL A 541 -7.71 -13.16 -33.16
N ARG A 542 -7.38 -13.66 -34.35
CA ARG A 542 -6.01 -13.66 -34.90
C ARG A 542 -5.48 -12.23 -34.99
N SER A 543 -4.67 -11.82 -34.01
CA SER A 543 -3.89 -10.60 -34.07
C SER A 543 -2.83 -10.73 -35.18
N VAL A 544 -3.13 -10.22 -36.37
CA VAL A 544 -2.23 -10.27 -37.52
C VAL A 544 -0.93 -9.53 -37.20
N SER A 545 0.18 -10.27 -37.20
CA SER A 545 1.50 -9.75 -36.90
C SER A 545 2.12 -9.06 -38.12
N GLY A 546 2.34 -7.74 -38.04
CA GLY A 546 3.14 -6.97 -39.00
C GLY A 546 2.95 -5.46 -38.82
N GLY A 547 4.00 -4.65 -38.72
CA GLY A 547 5.42 -4.99 -38.58
C GLY A 547 6.30 -3.73 -38.66
N GLU A 548 7.38 -3.71 -37.87
CA GLU A 548 8.42 -2.64 -37.86
C GLU A 548 7.91 -1.22 -37.45
N LYS A 549 8.75 -0.25 -37.04
CA LYS A 549 10.21 -0.21 -36.83
C LYS A 549 10.51 0.61 -35.55
N GLY A 550 11.62 0.32 -34.87
CA GLY A 550 11.82 0.67 -33.45
C GLY A 550 11.99 2.16 -33.10
N ARG A 551 11.74 2.47 -31.82
CA ARG A 551 12.20 3.70 -31.15
C ARG A 551 12.51 3.38 -29.67
N SER A 552 13.48 4.09 -29.11
CA SER A 552 14.13 3.77 -27.82
C SER A 552 13.17 3.58 -26.63
N GLU A 553 13.45 2.56 -25.81
CA GLU A 553 12.84 2.38 -24.49
C GLU A 553 13.38 3.43 -23.49
N GLU A 554 12.71 4.58 -23.40
CA GLU A 554 12.74 5.38 -22.18
C GLU A 554 11.65 4.88 -21.20
N VAL A 555 11.90 5.00 -19.90
CA VAL A 555 11.03 4.47 -18.82
C VAL A 555 9.76 5.29 -18.67
N GLY A 556 8.83 5.12 -19.62
CA GLY A 556 7.48 5.64 -19.54
C GLY A 556 6.64 4.86 -18.52
N SER A 557 5.94 5.56 -17.63
CA SER A 557 4.92 4.91 -16.79
C SER A 557 3.81 4.34 -17.68
N PRO A 558 3.39 3.06 -17.50
CA PRO A 558 2.38 2.45 -18.36
C PRO A 558 1.04 3.17 -18.22
N GLY A 559 0.67 3.96 -19.22
CA GLY A 559 -0.50 4.84 -19.21
C GLY A 559 -1.86 4.18 -19.43
N GLY A 560 -1.92 2.84 -19.41
CA GLY A 560 -3.18 2.10 -19.50
C GLY A 560 -3.74 1.78 -18.11
N ASN A 561 -5.06 1.75 -17.97
CA ASN A 561 -5.75 1.37 -16.72
C ASN A 561 -5.64 -0.13 -16.36
N GLY A 562 -4.63 -0.83 -16.89
CA GLY A 562 -4.36 -2.24 -16.62
C GLY A 562 -3.88 -2.45 -15.19
N GLN A 563 -4.56 -3.34 -14.47
CA GLN A 563 -4.18 -3.75 -13.12
C GLN A 563 -2.88 -4.57 -13.20
N VAL A 564 -1.80 -4.04 -12.62
CA VAL A 564 -0.49 -4.71 -12.60
C VAL A 564 -0.53 -5.89 -11.64
N LEU A 565 -0.19 -7.08 -12.13
CA LEU A 565 -0.07 -8.29 -11.30
C LEU A 565 1.23 -8.26 -10.52
N LEU A 566 1.28 -8.89 -9.34
CA LEU A 566 2.46 -8.85 -8.47
C LEU A 566 3.68 -9.48 -9.14
N SER A 567 3.50 -10.53 -9.94
CA SER A 567 4.54 -11.13 -10.80
C SER A 567 5.13 -10.20 -11.88
N GLN A 568 4.40 -9.15 -12.26
CA GLN A 568 4.79 -8.17 -13.28
C GLN A 568 5.51 -6.95 -12.68
N VAL A 569 5.47 -6.78 -11.36
CA VAL A 569 6.12 -5.66 -10.66
C VAL A 569 7.65 -5.73 -10.84
N ARG A 570 8.29 -4.56 -11.01
CA ARG A 570 9.74 -4.41 -11.17
C ARG A 570 10.27 -3.32 -10.25
N GLU A 571 11.59 -3.28 -9.99
CA GLU A 571 12.18 -2.24 -9.14
C GLU A 571 11.90 -0.82 -9.69
N GLY A 572 11.62 0.12 -8.78
CA GLY A 572 11.36 1.51 -9.12
C GLY A 572 9.97 1.79 -9.67
N MET A 573 9.20 0.73 -9.99
CA MET A 573 7.85 0.83 -10.53
C MET A 573 6.88 1.43 -9.50
N PHE A 574 5.98 2.27 -10.01
CA PHE A 574 4.77 2.69 -9.31
C PHE A 574 3.56 2.03 -9.97
N PHE A 575 2.66 1.46 -9.17
CA PHE A 575 1.48 0.75 -9.67
C PHE A 575 0.30 0.84 -8.70
N ASP A 576 -0.89 0.62 -9.24
CA ASP A 576 -2.11 0.40 -8.46
C ASP A 576 -2.30 -1.12 -8.29
N GLY A 577 -2.05 -1.62 -7.07
CA GLY A 577 -2.15 -3.05 -6.76
C GLY A 577 -3.58 -3.46 -6.39
N LEU A 578 -3.92 -4.71 -6.72
CA LEU A 578 -5.10 -5.40 -6.20
C LEU A 578 -4.69 -6.78 -5.69
N PHE A 579 -4.90 -7.04 -4.40
CA PHE A 579 -4.45 -8.28 -3.75
C PHE A 579 -5.27 -8.61 -2.51
N LYS A 580 -5.24 -9.88 -2.10
CA LYS A 580 -5.77 -10.38 -0.84
C LYS A 580 -4.73 -10.26 0.27
N ILE A 581 -5.14 -9.80 1.44
CA ILE A 581 -4.31 -9.80 2.65
C ILE A 581 -4.23 -11.23 3.20
N ILE A 582 -3.02 -11.77 3.22
CA ILE A 582 -2.61 -13.06 3.80
C ILE A 582 -2.22 -12.90 5.28
N HIS A 583 -1.66 -11.75 5.68
CA HIS A 583 -1.42 -11.42 7.09
C HIS A 583 -1.27 -9.91 7.35
N VAL A 584 -1.45 -9.46 8.59
CA VAL A 584 -1.24 -8.07 9.02
C VAL A 584 -0.42 -8.04 10.29
N ILE A 585 0.77 -7.44 10.24
CA ILE A 585 1.52 -7.06 11.43
C ILE A 585 1.22 -5.59 11.75
N ARG A 586 1.04 -5.30 13.04
CA ARG A 586 0.87 -3.95 13.60
C ARG A 586 2.08 -3.67 14.49
N ASN A 587 2.99 -2.82 14.04
CA ASN A 587 4.23 -2.53 14.76
C ASN A 587 4.03 -1.34 15.71
N THR A 588 4.49 -1.49 16.95
CA THR A 588 4.51 -0.41 17.96
C THR A 588 5.81 0.37 17.99
N SER A 589 6.88 -0.14 17.38
CA SER A 589 8.19 0.50 17.34
C SER A 589 8.23 1.67 16.35
N PRO A 590 8.72 2.87 16.75
CA PRO A 590 8.81 4.03 15.84
C PRO A 590 9.86 3.86 14.73
N ASN A 591 10.76 2.87 14.86
CA ASN A 591 11.76 2.55 13.84
C ASN A 591 11.25 1.58 12.76
N GLN A 592 10.01 1.08 12.88
CA GLN A 592 9.37 0.17 11.94
C GLN A 592 8.15 0.84 11.26
N PRO A 593 7.75 0.40 10.06
CA PRO A 593 6.47 0.84 9.49
C PRO A 593 5.32 0.41 10.41
N PRO A 594 4.38 1.30 10.81
CA PRO A 594 3.30 0.94 11.74
C PRO A 594 2.42 -0.24 11.29
N TYR A 595 2.36 -0.53 9.98
CA TYR A 595 1.76 -1.76 9.45
C TYR A 595 2.65 -2.42 8.40
N GLU A 596 2.67 -3.75 8.40
CA GLU A 596 3.20 -4.57 7.32
C GLU A 596 2.10 -5.52 6.87
N LEU A 597 1.68 -5.37 5.60
CA LEU A 597 0.64 -6.20 5.01
C LEU A 597 1.31 -7.28 4.16
N TYR A 598 1.07 -8.54 4.48
CA TYR A 598 1.46 -9.67 3.64
C TYR A 598 0.34 -9.96 2.65
N VAL A 599 0.63 -9.88 1.35
CA VAL A 599 -0.39 -9.84 0.31
C VAL A 599 -0.07 -10.75 -0.88
N SER A 600 -1.12 -11.26 -1.52
CA SER A 600 -1.00 -12.04 -2.76
C SER A 600 -2.18 -11.75 -3.71
N ASP A 601 -1.92 -11.74 -5.01
CA ASP A 601 -2.92 -11.74 -6.08
C ASP A 601 -3.08 -13.14 -6.73
N GLY A 602 -2.42 -14.15 -6.14
CA GLY A 602 -2.33 -15.50 -6.67
C GLY A 602 -1.36 -15.67 -7.84
N THR A 603 -0.40 -14.75 -8.02
CA THR A 603 0.71 -14.90 -8.98
C THR A 603 2.06 -15.13 -8.29
N ILE A 604 3.02 -15.69 -9.03
CA ILE A 604 4.39 -15.96 -8.56
C ILE A 604 5.34 -14.92 -9.18
N SER A 605 6.13 -14.25 -8.34
CA SER A 605 7.24 -13.37 -8.76
C SER A 605 8.45 -14.18 -9.22
N SER A 606 9.07 -13.75 -10.32
CA SER A 606 10.40 -14.23 -10.76
C SER A 606 11.57 -13.52 -10.05
N ILE A 607 11.29 -12.55 -9.19
CA ILE A 607 12.26 -11.78 -8.41
C ILE A 607 12.09 -12.14 -6.93
N ALA A 608 13.19 -12.37 -6.22
CA ALA A 608 13.19 -12.67 -4.79
C ALA A 608 12.39 -11.62 -4.01
N ILE A 609 11.46 -12.06 -3.15
CA ILE A 609 10.54 -11.19 -2.42
C ILE A 609 11.02 -11.01 -0.98
N ARG A 610 10.99 -9.77 -0.49
CA ARG A 610 11.34 -9.46 0.89
C ARG A 610 10.22 -9.86 1.85
N ASN A 611 10.50 -10.80 2.74
CA ASN A 611 9.54 -11.25 3.76
C ASN A 611 10.14 -11.14 5.18
N PHE A 612 9.95 -9.99 5.82
CA PHE A 612 10.55 -9.65 7.13
C PHE A 612 10.29 -10.65 8.28
N HIS A 613 9.27 -11.49 8.16
CA HIS A 613 8.78 -12.35 9.23
C HIS A 613 8.50 -13.80 8.77
N ASN A 614 8.94 -14.18 7.56
CA ASN A 614 8.71 -15.49 6.94
C ASN A 614 7.24 -15.96 6.95
N ILE A 615 6.30 -15.03 6.72
CA ILE A 615 4.86 -15.31 6.75
C ILE A 615 4.35 -15.56 5.32
N TYR A 616 3.87 -16.79 5.07
CA TYR A 616 3.44 -17.20 3.72
C TYR A 616 1.98 -17.70 3.64
N GLY A 617 1.35 -18.10 4.74
CA GLY A 617 -0.09 -18.45 4.77
C GLY A 617 -0.50 -19.54 3.78
N ASP A 618 0.23 -20.65 3.75
CA ASP A 618 0.11 -21.80 2.85
C ASP A 618 0.27 -21.49 1.35
N LEU A 619 0.95 -20.40 1.00
CA LEU A 619 1.39 -20.10 -0.37
C LEU A 619 2.91 -20.24 -0.48
N PRO A 620 3.47 -20.49 -1.68
CA PRO A 620 4.92 -20.52 -1.87
C PRO A 620 5.54 -19.13 -1.56
N PRO A 621 6.78 -19.05 -1.05
CA PRO A 621 7.42 -17.79 -0.67
C PRO A 621 7.46 -16.72 -1.78
N SER A 622 7.56 -17.16 -3.04
CA SER A 622 7.56 -16.33 -4.24
C SER A 622 6.18 -15.81 -4.67
N ALA A 623 5.11 -16.07 -3.91
CA ALA A 623 3.76 -15.56 -4.17
C ALA A 623 3.22 -14.57 -3.11
N VAL A 624 4.01 -14.21 -2.09
CA VAL A 624 3.56 -13.36 -0.96
C VAL A 624 4.48 -12.16 -0.74
N HIS A 625 4.00 -10.97 -1.12
CA HIS A 625 4.73 -9.71 -0.98
C HIS A 625 4.44 -9.04 0.37
N SER A 626 5.46 -8.42 0.98
CA SER A 626 5.27 -7.49 2.10
C SER A 626 5.11 -6.06 1.59
N VAL A 627 4.03 -5.40 2.02
CA VAL A 627 3.75 -3.97 1.79
C VAL A 627 3.96 -3.22 3.10
N ALA A 628 5.07 -2.48 3.19
CA ALA A 628 5.42 -1.66 4.33
C ALA A 628 4.68 -0.31 4.29
N ILE A 629 3.81 -0.07 5.26
CA ILE A 629 3.01 1.13 5.41
C ILE A 629 3.79 2.15 6.26
N LYS A 630 4.46 3.12 5.63
CA LYS A 630 5.43 4.02 6.30
C LYS A 630 4.80 5.16 7.12
N SER A 631 3.48 5.36 7.06
CA SER A 631 2.72 6.37 7.82
C SER A 631 1.44 5.74 8.36
N ARG A 632 1.05 6.04 9.60
CA ARG A 632 -0.22 5.52 10.16
C ARG A 632 -1.38 6.11 9.35
N PRO A 633 -2.22 5.29 8.68
CA PRO A 633 -3.32 5.80 7.88
C PRO A 633 -4.49 6.25 8.76
N PRO A 634 -5.52 6.90 8.19
CA PRO A 634 -6.74 7.25 8.92
C PRO A 634 -7.45 5.99 9.47
N PRO A 635 -8.19 6.08 10.59
CA PRO A 635 -8.90 4.94 11.18
C PRO A 635 -9.80 4.18 10.20
N GLU A 636 -10.40 4.88 9.24
CA GLU A 636 -11.24 4.31 8.18
C GLU A 636 -10.47 3.32 7.28
N VAL A 637 -9.18 3.59 7.04
CA VAL A 637 -8.28 2.75 6.23
C VAL A 637 -7.55 1.72 7.11
N GLU A 638 -7.19 2.08 8.35
CA GLU A 638 -6.66 1.14 9.35
C GLU A 638 -7.62 -0.03 9.60
N ASN A 639 -8.93 0.23 9.59
CA ASN A 639 -9.98 -0.78 9.69
C ASN A 639 -10.14 -1.66 8.44
N MET A 640 -9.56 -1.29 7.29
CA MET A 640 -9.50 -2.16 6.11
C MET A 640 -8.37 -3.19 6.18
N PHE A 641 -7.36 -2.96 7.04
CA PHE A 641 -6.20 -3.83 7.20
C PHE A 641 -6.54 -5.02 8.12
N VAL A 642 -7.29 -5.96 7.56
CA VAL A 642 -7.73 -7.21 8.19
C VAL A 642 -7.38 -8.39 7.28
N HIS A 643 -6.99 -9.52 7.88
CA HIS A 643 -6.75 -10.77 7.16
C HIS A 643 -7.98 -11.20 6.34
N GLY A 644 -7.75 -11.63 5.10
CA GLY A 644 -8.80 -12.09 4.19
C GLY A 644 -9.40 -11.00 3.30
N ASN A 645 -9.27 -9.71 3.65
CA ASN A 645 -9.77 -8.61 2.80
C ASN A 645 -8.99 -8.54 1.48
N VAL A 646 -9.70 -8.22 0.38
CA VAL A 646 -9.06 -7.86 -0.90
C VAL A 646 -9.09 -6.34 -1.05
N LEU A 647 -7.91 -5.73 -1.21
CA LEU A 647 -7.75 -4.28 -1.25
C LEU A 647 -7.21 -3.82 -2.61
N LYS A 648 -7.86 -2.81 -3.19
CA LYS A 648 -7.29 -1.99 -4.27
C LYS A 648 -6.50 -0.85 -3.63
N MET A 649 -5.17 -0.90 -3.72
CA MET A 649 -4.27 0.10 -3.14
C MET A 649 -3.53 0.83 -4.25
N ALA A 650 -3.86 2.12 -4.41
CA ALA A 650 -3.28 2.97 -5.45
C ALA A 650 -1.89 3.49 -5.07
N ASN A 651 -1.02 3.65 -6.07
CA ASN A 651 0.30 4.25 -5.97
C ASN A 651 1.22 3.55 -4.93
N ILE A 652 1.34 2.23 -5.04
CA ILE A 652 2.36 1.42 -4.37
C ILE A 652 3.69 1.60 -5.11
N ARG A 653 4.79 1.77 -4.36
CA ARG A 653 6.14 1.78 -4.91
C ARG A 653 6.82 0.42 -4.69
N ALA A 654 7.40 -0.15 -5.73
CA ALA A 654 8.35 -1.25 -5.61
C ALA A 654 9.78 -0.73 -5.47
N LYS A 655 10.58 -1.37 -4.61
CA LYS A 655 11.99 -1.05 -4.39
C LYS A 655 12.75 -2.33 -4.05
N THR A 656 13.98 -2.49 -4.53
CA THR A 656 14.86 -3.57 -4.05
C THR A 656 15.60 -3.14 -2.77
N PHE A 657 15.76 -4.06 -1.84
CA PHE A 657 16.62 -3.92 -0.67
C PHE A 657 17.42 -5.22 -0.51
N ARG A 658 18.76 -5.13 -0.55
CA ARG A 658 19.68 -6.30 -0.49
C ARG A 658 19.40 -7.40 -1.53
N GLY A 659 18.83 -7.04 -2.69
CA GLY A 659 18.45 -8.00 -3.75
C GLY A 659 17.00 -8.48 -3.68
N GLU A 660 16.27 -8.19 -2.61
CA GLU A 660 14.87 -8.60 -2.40
C GLU A 660 13.89 -7.46 -2.68
N MET A 661 12.72 -7.76 -3.25
CA MET A 661 11.68 -6.76 -3.53
C MET A 661 10.84 -6.43 -2.29
N GLU A 662 10.89 -5.17 -1.85
CA GLU A 662 10.03 -4.56 -0.83
C GLU A 662 8.96 -3.69 -1.53
N LEU A 663 7.68 -3.86 -1.15
CA LEU A 663 6.61 -2.94 -1.57
C LEU A 663 6.40 -1.88 -0.48
N ILE A 664 6.20 -0.63 -0.89
CA ILE A 664 6.15 0.52 0.02
C ILE A 664 4.93 1.40 -0.28
N TRP A 665 4.13 1.66 0.75
CA TRP A 665 2.98 2.56 0.70
C TRP A 665 2.99 3.55 1.87
N SER A 666 2.32 4.68 1.70
CA SER A 666 2.16 5.75 2.70
C SER A 666 1.03 6.65 2.22
N GLU A 667 0.04 6.97 3.03
CA GLU A 667 -1.07 7.82 2.57
C GLU A 667 -0.55 9.16 2.05
N HIS A 668 0.32 9.79 2.85
CA HIS A 668 0.91 11.07 2.50
C HIS A 668 1.96 10.91 1.39
N VAL A 669 1.91 11.87 0.46
CA VAL A 669 2.83 12.07 -0.66
C VAL A 669 3.60 13.36 -0.37
N THR A 670 4.94 13.30 -0.31
CA THR A 670 5.74 14.52 -0.10
C THR A 670 5.70 15.44 -1.32
N ILE A 671 6.10 16.71 -1.16
CA ILE A 671 6.14 17.68 -2.29
C ILE A 671 7.09 17.19 -3.41
N GLU A 672 8.13 16.45 -3.06
CA GLU A 672 9.09 15.85 -4.00
C GLU A 672 8.45 14.67 -4.74
N GLN A 673 7.78 13.77 -4.02
CA GLN A 673 7.02 12.66 -4.59
C GLN A 673 5.88 13.17 -5.50
N ALA A 674 5.17 14.23 -5.13
CA ALA A 674 4.15 14.84 -5.98
C ALA A 674 4.73 15.38 -7.31
N ARG A 675 6.00 15.81 -7.33
CA ARG A 675 6.73 16.22 -8.54
C ARG A 675 7.26 15.03 -9.35
N GLU A 676 7.55 13.90 -8.70
CA GLU A 676 7.78 12.60 -9.34
C GLU A 676 6.49 11.95 -9.90
N GLY A 677 5.34 12.63 -9.80
CA GLY A 677 4.06 12.16 -10.36
C GLY A 677 3.21 11.28 -9.45
N TRP A 678 3.60 11.12 -8.17
CA TRP A 678 2.86 10.30 -7.20
C TRP A 678 1.47 10.92 -6.95
N LYS A 679 0.42 10.20 -7.32
CA LYS A 679 -0.98 10.61 -7.09
C LYS A 679 -1.37 10.42 -5.62
N ALA A 680 -2.37 11.18 -5.16
CA ALA A 680 -2.98 11.01 -3.84
C ALA A 680 -3.46 9.56 -3.68
N ARG A 681 -3.03 8.88 -2.61
CA ARG A 681 -3.16 7.43 -2.51
C ARG A 681 -4.50 7.05 -1.92
N ARG A 682 -5.09 5.99 -2.47
CA ARG A 682 -6.39 5.47 -2.06
C ARG A 682 -6.25 4.00 -1.72
N CYS A 683 -7.01 3.58 -0.73
CA CYS A 683 -7.17 2.19 -0.35
C CYS A 683 -8.67 1.92 -0.29
N ASN A 684 -9.15 1.03 -1.16
CA ASN A 684 -10.55 0.62 -1.22
C ASN A 684 -10.62 -0.89 -1.00
N ILE A 685 -11.45 -1.35 -0.07
CA ILE A 685 -11.85 -2.76 -0.01
C ILE A 685 -12.78 -3.10 -1.19
N LEU A 686 -12.60 -4.28 -1.80
CA LEU A 686 -13.55 -4.84 -2.75
C LEU A 686 -14.44 -5.89 -2.06
N GLY A 687 -15.74 -5.89 -2.38
CA GLY A 687 -16.68 -6.90 -1.89
C GLY A 687 -16.48 -8.24 -2.61
N GLY A 688 -16.84 -9.35 -1.94
CA GLY A 688 -16.66 -10.72 -2.47
C GLY A 688 -17.42 -11.02 -3.77
N ASP A 689 -18.41 -10.20 -4.14
CA ASP A 689 -19.11 -10.31 -5.41
C ASP A 689 -18.30 -9.84 -6.63
N ASP A 690 -17.24 -9.05 -6.43
CA ASP A 690 -16.40 -8.53 -7.51
C ASP A 690 -15.64 -9.67 -8.23
N GLU A 691 -15.72 -9.70 -9.56
CA GLU A 691 -15.12 -10.76 -10.37
C GLU A 691 -13.59 -10.83 -10.20
N ARG A 692 -12.93 -9.69 -9.92
CA ARG A 692 -11.48 -9.65 -9.68
C ARG A 692 -11.11 -10.28 -8.35
N VAL A 693 -11.97 -10.18 -7.34
CA VAL A 693 -11.83 -10.89 -6.06
C VAL A 693 -11.92 -12.39 -6.31
N LYS A 694 -12.95 -12.84 -7.03
CA LYS A 694 -13.16 -14.25 -7.39
C LYS A 694 -11.97 -14.82 -8.19
N VAL A 695 -11.39 -14.05 -9.11
CA VAL A 695 -10.17 -14.44 -9.86
C VAL A 695 -8.96 -14.57 -8.94
N ILE A 696 -8.70 -13.60 -8.05
CA ILE A 696 -7.59 -13.65 -7.08
C ILE A 696 -7.74 -14.86 -6.14
N GLU A 697 -8.93 -15.08 -5.59
CA GLU A 697 -9.19 -16.22 -4.70
C GLU A 697 -9.06 -17.57 -5.41
N SER A 698 -9.51 -17.67 -6.67
CA SER A 698 -9.34 -18.87 -7.49
C SER A 698 -7.85 -19.19 -7.75
N ARG A 699 -7.04 -18.16 -8.09
CA ARG A 699 -5.59 -18.31 -8.27
C ARG A 699 -4.87 -18.71 -6.97
N ILE A 700 -5.18 -18.05 -5.86
CA ILE A 700 -4.68 -18.41 -4.53
C ILE A 700 -5.03 -19.87 -4.20
N LYS A 701 -6.28 -20.29 -4.42
CA LYS A 701 -6.74 -21.67 -4.20
C LYS A 701 -6.06 -22.68 -5.12
N HIS A 702 -5.66 -22.30 -6.33
CA HIS A 702 -4.87 -23.13 -7.23
C HIS A 702 -3.42 -23.27 -6.75
N LEU A 703 -2.74 -22.17 -6.38
CA LEU A 703 -1.39 -22.22 -5.81
C LEU A 703 -1.31 -23.10 -4.56
N LYS A 704 -2.30 -23.01 -3.66
CA LYS A 704 -2.39 -23.87 -2.47
C LYS A 704 -2.50 -25.37 -2.77
N ARG A 705 -2.97 -25.76 -3.96
CA ARG A 705 -2.97 -27.16 -4.42
C ARG A 705 -1.63 -27.55 -5.02
N VAL A 706 -1.12 -26.75 -5.97
CA VAL A 706 0.16 -27.04 -6.65
C VAL A 706 1.32 -27.18 -5.67
N ASP A 707 1.35 -26.41 -4.58
CA ASP A 707 2.36 -26.55 -3.52
C ASP A 707 2.19 -27.85 -2.70
N GLN A 708 0.95 -28.30 -2.47
CA GLN A 708 0.64 -29.59 -1.83
C GLN A 708 0.98 -30.77 -2.75
N ASP A 709 0.73 -30.65 -4.05
CA ASP A 709 1.02 -31.68 -5.05
C ASP A 709 2.55 -31.81 -5.27
N LEU A 710 3.27 -30.69 -5.45
CA LEU A 710 4.74 -30.69 -5.60
C LEU A 710 5.46 -31.19 -4.33
N THR A 711 4.98 -30.82 -3.13
CA THR A 711 5.54 -31.40 -1.89
C THR A 711 5.20 -32.87 -1.70
N HIS A 712 4.29 -33.43 -2.50
CA HIS A 712 4.05 -34.87 -2.59
C HIS A 712 5.04 -35.56 -3.54
N ASP A 713 5.25 -35.03 -4.76
CA ASP A 713 6.14 -35.63 -5.76
C ASP A 713 7.62 -35.55 -5.39
N TYR A 714 8.10 -34.43 -4.84
CA TYR A 714 9.51 -34.33 -4.38
C TYR A 714 9.85 -35.31 -3.24
N SER A 715 8.86 -35.93 -2.60
CA SER A 715 9.06 -36.98 -1.59
C SER A 715 9.29 -38.39 -2.19
N ALA A 716 9.17 -38.55 -3.51
CA ALA A 716 9.31 -39.82 -4.22
C ALA A 716 10.68 -40.04 -4.90
N LEU A 717 11.58 -39.05 -4.88
CA LEU A 717 12.93 -39.15 -5.46
C LEU A 717 13.98 -39.61 -4.43
N ASP A 718 14.99 -40.35 -4.92
CA ASP A 718 16.01 -41.00 -4.08
C ASP A 718 16.96 -39.97 -3.42
N PRO A 719 17.08 -39.95 -2.07
CA PRO A 719 17.87 -38.94 -1.34
C PRO A 719 19.40 -39.06 -1.51
N ASN A 720 19.91 -39.96 -2.35
CA ASN A 720 21.35 -40.16 -2.57
C ASN A 720 21.96 -39.30 -3.72
N ILE A 721 21.19 -38.43 -4.37
CA ILE A 721 21.74 -37.53 -5.40
C ILE A 721 22.23 -36.22 -4.74
N ASP A 722 23.54 -36.16 -4.47
CA ASP A 722 24.21 -34.97 -3.92
C ASP A 722 24.24 -33.82 -4.95
N MET A 723 23.41 -32.80 -4.72
CA MET A 723 23.11 -31.75 -5.70
C MET A 723 24.05 -30.53 -5.56
N THR A 724 25.34 -30.76 -5.74
CA THR A 724 26.38 -29.71 -5.75
C THR A 724 26.39 -28.89 -7.05
N TYR A 725 25.38 -28.05 -7.25
CA TYR A 725 25.29 -27.19 -8.44
C TYR A 725 26.39 -26.12 -8.47
N THR A 726 27.24 -26.16 -9.51
CA THR A 726 28.43 -25.32 -9.63
C THR A 726 28.12 -23.94 -10.21
N ASN A 727 28.53 -22.89 -9.50
CA ASN A 727 28.57 -21.53 -10.03
C ASN A 727 29.76 -21.36 -11.00
N GLN A 728 29.58 -21.70 -12.27
CA GLN A 728 30.59 -21.45 -13.31
C GLN A 728 30.72 -19.95 -13.60
N ARG A 729 31.66 -19.28 -12.94
CA ARG A 729 32.20 -18.00 -13.42
C ARG A 729 33.21 -18.25 -14.53
N ILE A 730 33.05 -17.53 -15.65
CA ILE A 730 34.08 -17.40 -16.67
C ILE A 730 35.31 -16.74 -16.04
N SER A 731 36.49 -17.34 -16.23
CA SER A 731 37.78 -16.79 -15.79
C SER A 731 38.79 -16.87 -16.94
N PRO A 732 39.56 -15.80 -17.23
CA PRO A 732 40.64 -15.83 -18.22
C PRO A 732 41.91 -16.52 -17.68
N ILE A 733 42.86 -16.76 -18.58
CA ILE A 733 44.03 -17.64 -18.38
C ILE A 733 45.23 -16.86 -17.82
N HIS A 734 45.84 -17.30 -16.69
CA HIS A 734 47.27 -17.67 -16.59
C HIS A 734 47.84 -17.79 -15.15
N SER A 735 48.88 -18.63 -15.03
CA SER A 735 50.03 -18.55 -14.10
C SER A 735 49.97 -19.15 -12.68
N SER A 736 50.56 -20.34 -12.57
CA SER A 736 51.60 -20.74 -11.59
C SER A 736 51.37 -20.61 -10.07
N ASP A 737 51.16 -21.79 -9.45
CA ASP A 737 51.76 -22.29 -8.20
C ASP A 737 53.21 -21.76 -7.92
N PRO A 738 53.71 -21.71 -6.64
CA PRO A 738 53.89 -22.94 -5.85
C PRO A 738 53.79 -22.91 -4.30
N LYS A 739 53.27 -24.03 -3.75
CA LYS A 739 53.74 -24.82 -2.58
C LYS A 739 53.77 -24.26 -1.13
N SER A 740 53.09 -25.03 -0.24
CA SER A 740 53.44 -25.39 1.16
C SER A 740 53.54 -24.26 2.23
N THR A 741 53.40 -24.49 3.54
CA THR A 741 53.57 -25.73 4.35
C THR A 741 52.67 -25.75 5.60
N ASP A 742 52.69 -26.85 6.34
CA ASP A 742 51.96 -27.15 7.59
C ASP A 742 51.89 -26.03 8.65
N SER A 743 50.78 -25.98 9.39
CA SER A 743 50.77 -26.39 10.82
C SER A 743 49.38 -26.30 11.47
N ALA A 744 49.09 -27.24 12.37
CA ALA A 744 48.13 -27.07 13.47
C ALA A 744 48.93 -26.73 14.75
N PRO A 745 48.31 -26.11 15.78
CA PRO A 745 47.86 -27.00 16.87
C PRO A 745 46.62 -26.54 17.67
N GLN A 746 45.98 -27.54 18.28
CA GLN A 746 45.43 -27.61 19.64
C GLN A 746 44.54 -26.49 20.22
N THR A 747 43.39 -26.97 20.69
CA THR A 747 42.54 -26.42 21.76
C THR A 747 43.27 -26.06 23.05
N THR A 748 42.82 -25.02 23.76
CA THR A 748 42.91 -24.95 25.23
C THR A 748 41.74 -24.15 25.78
N ASP A 749 41.02 -24.70 26.77
CA ASP A 749 40.02 -23.96 27.54
C ASP A 749 40.67 -22.95 28.49
N GLN A 750 40.13 -21.73 28.58
CA GLN A 750 40.23 -20.92 29.80
C GLN A 750 38.92 -20.20 30.10
N GLN A 751 38.25 -20.65 31.17
CA GLN A 751 37.21 -19.88 31.84
C GLN A 751 37.84 -18.76 32.65
N SER A 752 37.26 -17.55 32.62
CA SER A 752 37.40 -16.59 33.71
C SER A 752 36.15 -15.71 33.82
N HIS A 753 35.72 -15.44 35.05
CA HIS A 753 34.56 -14.60 35.33
C HIS A 753 34.96 -13.13 35.43
N ALA A 754 34.15 -12.24 34.86
CA ALA A 754 34.13 -10.83 35.23
C ALA A 754 32.69 -10.30 35.14
N ASN A 755 32.12 -9.87 36.27
CA ASN A 755 30.80 -9.25 36.31
C ASN A 755 30.90 -7.80 35.81
N TYR A 756 30.11 -7.44 34.79
CA TYR A 756 29.80 -6.05 34.47
C TYR A 756 28.30 -5.85 34.31
N THR A 757 27.66 -5.35 35.36
CA THR A 757 26.27 -4.90 35.37
C THR A 757 26.15 -3.57 34.64
N ASN A 758 26.00 -3.62 33.31
CA ASN A 758 25.56 -2.46 32.53
C ASN A 758 24.03 -2.43 32.49
N GLY A 759 23.45 -1.34 32.99
CA GLY A 759 22.00 -1.15 33.00
C GLY A 759 21.46 -0.79 31.62
N GLU A 760 21.17 -1.80 30.80
CA GLU A 760 20.33 -1.60 29.62
C GLU A 760 18.90 -1.22 30.06
N CYS A 761 18.34 -0.17 29.46
CA CYS A 761 16.96 0.24 29.70
C CYS A 761 16.01 -0.74 28.99
N SER A 762 15.73 -1.87 29.63
CA SER A 762 14.86 -2.92 29.14
C SER A 762 13.41 -2.43 29.01
N VAL A 763 13.06 -1.88 27.85
CA VAL A 763 11.68 -1.57 27.49
C VAL A 763 10.91 -2.89 27.47
N GLU A 764 10.05 -3.10 28.47
CA GLU A 764 9.29 -4.34 28.63
C GLU A 764 8.41 -4.58 27.40
N LYS A 765 8.83 -5.54 26.58
CA LYS A 765 8.13 -5.94 25.37
C LYS A 765 6.89 -6.72 25.79
N GLU A 766 5.73 -6.05 25.82
CA GLU A 766 4.42 -6.67 26.10
C GLU A 766 4.32 -8.02 25.40
N THR A 767 4.38 -9.10 26.19
CA THR A 767 4.53 -10.44 25.64
C THR A 767 3.16 -10.96 25.25
N ARG A 768 2.79 -10.67 24.01
CA ARG A 768 1.50 -11.04 23.40
C ARG A 768 1.24 -12.55 23.55
N LEU A 769 0.07 -12.87 24.11
CA LEU A 769 -0.40 -14.23 24.29
C LEU A 769 -0.63 -14.93 22.93
N ALA A 770 -0.27 -16.22 22.86
CA ALA A 770 -0.62 -17.12 21.78
C ALA A 770 -2.14 -17.17 21.56
N THR A 771 -2.59 -17.13 20.31
CA THR A 771 -4.01 -17.20 19.96
C THR A 771 -4.44 -18.56 19.41
N HIS A 772 -3.47 -19.41 19.03
CA HIS A 772 -3.64 -20.74 18.42
C HIS A 772 -3.78 -21.87 19.45
N LEU A 773 -3.30 -21.68 20.68
CA LEU A 773 -3.51 -22.59 21.81
C LEU A 773 -4.38 -21.89 22.85
N ARG A 774 -5.40 -22.57 23.37
CA ARG A 774 -6.31 -22.05 24.41
C ARG A 774 -6.68 -23.14 25.42
N THR A 775 -6.90 -22.75 26.67
CA THR A 775 -7.59 -23.59 27.65
C THR A 775 -9.11 -23.41 27.54
N ILE A 776 -9.88 -24.45 27.84
CA ILE A 776 -11.34 -24.36 28.04
C ILE A 776 -11.69 -23.69 29.39
N HIS A 777 -10.76 -23.70 30.35
CA HIS A 777 -10.93 -23.20 31.72
C HIS A 777 -10.74 -21.67 31.79
N THR A 778 -11.59 -20.94 31.08
CA THR A 778 -11.44 -19.49 30.85
C THR A 778 -12.00 -18.59 31.96
N ASP A 779 -12.89 -19.11 32.81
CA ASP A 779 -13.48 -18.38 33.95
C ASP A 779 -12.38 -18.00 34.99
N PRO A 780 -12.13 -16.70 35.24
CA PRO A 780 -11.11 -16.25 36.18
C PRO A 780 -11.48 -16.42 37.66
N ILE A 781 -12.75 -16.71 37.99
CA ILE A 781 -13.22 -16.94 39.37
C ILE A 781 -13.06 -18.41 39.72
N ALA A 782 -13.57 -19.32 38.87
CA ALA A 782 -13.41 -20.76 39.06
C ALA A 782 -11.99 -21.27 38.74
N HIS A 783 -11.26 -20.58 37.86
CA HIS A 783 -9.90 -20.94 37.42
C HIS A 783 -9.02 -19.68 37.42
N PRO A 784 -8.63 -19.17 38.60
CA PRO A 784 -7.74 -18.02 38.71
C PRO A 784 -6.37 -18.29 38.09
N LEU A 785 -5.73 -17.24 37.58
CA LEU A 785 -4.36 -17.32 37.06
C LEU A 785 -3.37 -17.39 38.23
N SER A 786 -2.53 -18.43 38.23
CA SER A 786 -1.41 -18.62 39.16
C SER A 786 -0.08 -18.43 38.43
N THR A 787 0.95 -17.98 39.13
CA THR A 787 2.33 -17.98 38.63
C THR A 787 2.97 -19.37 38.76
N LEU A 788 4.13 -19.60 38.14
CA LEU A 788 4.89 -20.82 38.41
C LEU A 788 5.49 -20.84 39.82
N GLU A 789 5.68 -19.69 40.46
CA GLU A 789 6.13 -19.57 41.86
C GLU A 789 5.05 -20.07 42.82
N ASP A 790 3.79 -19.61 42.66
CA ASP A 790 2.63 -20.08 43.43
C ASP A 790 2.47 -21.61 43.35
N ILE A 791 2.69 -22.17 42.16
CA ILE A 791 2.53 -23.60 41.88
C ILE A 791 3.64 -24.44 42.52
N LEU A 792 4.87 -23.91 42.59
CA LEU A 792 6.00 -24.56 43.24
C LEU A 792 5.96 -24.43 44.77
N GLY A 793 5.45 -23.31 45.29
CA GLY A 793 5.23 -23.10 46.73
C GLY A 793 4.03 -23.86 47.29
N ASN A 794 3.12 -24.35 46.44
CA ASN A 794 1.91 -25.04 46.87
C ASN A 794 2.14 -26.54 47.12
N GLY A 795 2.32 -26.92 48.39
CA GLY A 795 2.45 -28.31 48.82
C GLY A 795 1.18 -29.18 48.66
N THR A 796 0.04 -28.63 48.22
CA THR A 796 -1.15 -29.45 47.92
C THR A 796 -1.05 -30.07 46.53
N VAL A 797 -0.94 -31.40 46.49
CA VAL A 797 -0.72 -32.16 45.26
C VAL A 797 -1.52 -33.47 45.33
N PRO A 798 -2.29 -33.85 44.29
CA PRO A 798 -2.48 -33.16 43.01
C PRO A 798 -3.43 -31.96 43.10
N ASN A 799 -3.10 -30.87 42.42
CA ASN A 799 -3.94 -29.67 42.34
C ASN A 799 -3.96 -29.13 40.88
N ARG A 800 -4.93 -28.29 40.52
CA ARG A 800 -5.17 -27.80 39.16
C ARG A 800 -5.01 -26.28 39.08
N PHE A 801 -4.19 -25.84 38.13
CA PHE A 801 -3.84 -24.44 37.95
C PHE A 801 -4.00 -23.99 36.50
N ARG A 802 -4.24 -22.69 36.34
CA ARG A 802 -4.22 -21.98 35.07
C ARG A 802 -3.03 -21.01 35.11
N VAL A 803 -2.11 -21.08 34.15
CA VAL A 803 -0.83 -20.35 34.20
C VAL A 803 -0.43 -19.81 32.83
N ARG A 804 0.19 -18.62 32.80
CA ARG A 804 0.83 -18.09 31.61
C ARG A 804 2.32 -18.40 31.65
N ALA A 805 2.80 -19.16 30.67
CA ALA A 805 4.20 -19.56 30.57
C ALA A 805 4.61 -19.82 29.12
N ARG A 806 5.89 -19.59 28.83
CA ARG A 806 6.53 -19.90 27.55
C ARG A 806 7.07 -21.33 27.58
N VAL A 807 7.19 -22.00 26.43
CA VAL A 807 7.93 -23.26 26.36
C VAL A 807 9.42 -22.96 26.17
N LYS A 808 10.25 -23.34 27.15
CA LYS A 808 11.71 -23.17 27.12
C LYS A 808 12.39 -24.23 26.26
N SER A 809 11.92 -25.47 26.37
CA SER A 809 12.44 -26.64 25.66
C SER A 809 11.44 -27.81 25.65
N VAL A 810 11.58 -28.70 24.67
CA VAL A 810 10.78 -29.92 24.48
C VAL A 810 11.73 -31.12 24.52
N HIS A 811 11.41 -32.14 25.32
CA HIS A 811 12.25 -33.30 25.60
C HIS A 811 11.48 -34.60 25.31
N PRO A 812 11.98 -35.50 24.44
CA PRO A 812 11.34 -36.79 24.21
C PRO A 812 11.43 -37.67 25.47
N ARG A 813 10.40 -38.49 25.73
CA ARG A 813 10.39 -39.40 26.88
C ARG A 813 11.15 -40.70 26.58
N GLY A 814 12.49 -40.62 26.61
CA GLY A 814 13.39 -41.75 26.39
C GLY A 814 14.76 -41.56 27.05
N LEU A 815 15.61 -42.61 27.03
CA LEU A 815 17.00 -42.49 27.45
C LEU A 815 17.80 -41.68 26.41
N PRO A 816 18.69 -40.76 26.82
CA PRO A 816 19.57 -40.06 25.89
C PRO A 816 20.47 -41.07 25.18
N GLY A 817 20.50 -41.01 23.84
CA GLY A 817 21.18 -41.99 22.99
C GLY A 817 20.23 -42.93 22.24
N VAL A 818 18.98 -43.09 22.68
CA VAL A 818 17.93 -43.67 21.84
C VAL A 818 17.43 -42.59 20.89
N SER A 819 17.59 -42.80 19.58
CA SER A 819 17.16 -41.85 18.54
C SER A 819 15.64 -41.60 18.54
N ARG A 820 15.19 -40.55 17.84
CA ARG A 820 13.77 -40.40 17.42
C ARG A 820 13.32 -41.52 16.47
N GLU A 821 14.20 -42.44 16.07
CA GLU A 821 13.88 -43.65 15.31
C GLU A 821 12.96 -44.61 16.08
N ILE A 822 11.80 -44.81 15.46
CA ILE A 822 10.81 -45.82 15.79
C ILE A 822 11.45 -47.20 15.63
N GLY A 823 11.83 -47.81 16.76
CA GLY A 823 12.58 -49.06 16.79
C GLY A 823 12.41 -49.80 18.11
N PHE A 824 11.24 -50.40 18.32
CA PHE A 824 11.04 -51.39 19.37
C PHE A 824 11.08 -52.81 18.77
N PRO A 825 12.26 -53.46 18.61
CA PRO A 825 12.35 -54.75 17.94
C PRO A 825 11.61 -55.90 18.63
N HIS A 826 11.21 -55.72 19.91
CA HIS A 826 10.59 -56.76 20.73
C HIS A 826 9.39 -56.27 21.58
N ALA A 827 8.77 -55.12 21.27
CA ALA A 827 7.63 -54.64 22.06
C ALA A 827 6.31 -55.30 21.63
N PHE A 828 5.98 -56.42 22.28
CA PHE A 828 4.59 -56.85 22.40
C PHE A 828 3.92 -56.15 23.58
N CYS A 829 2.60 -55.93 23.52
CA CYS A 829 1.89 -55.38 24.68
C CYS A 829 1.76 -56.45 25.77
N THR A 830 2.41 -56.27 26.92
CA THR A 830 2.41 -57.25 28.02
C THR A 830 1.01 -57.51 28.62
N SER A 831 0.06 -56.58 28.44
CA SER A 831 -1.29 -56.69 28.98
C SER A 831 -2.26 -57.53 28.12
N CYS A 832 -2.09 -57.53 26.80
CA CYS A 832 -2.97 -58.25 25.85
C CYS A 832 -2.23 -59.23 24.93
N GLN A 833 -0.91 -59.33 25.07
CA GLN A 833 -0.02 -60.15 24.25
C GLN A 833 -0.06 -59.85 22.74
N ASP A 834 -0.45 -58.63 22.35
CA ASP A 834 -0.40 -58.19 20.95
C ASP A 834 1.07 -58.10 20.48
N THR A 835 1.47 -59.11 19.71
CA THR A 835 2.76 -59.24 19.01
C THR A 835 2.73 -58.71 17.58
N HIS A 836 1.56 -58.31 17.07
CA HIS A 836 1.36 -57.94 15.66
C HIS A 836 0.98 -56.47 15.48
N PHE A 837 0.94 -55.70 16.57
CA PHE A 837 0.53 -54.29 16.60
C PHE A 837 -0.91 -54.07 16.10
N ALA A 838 -1.76 -55.10 16.21
CA ALA A 838 -3.16 -55.08 15.78
C ALA A 838 -4.05 -54.13 16.62
N HIS A 839 -3.62 -53.79 17.83
CA HIS A 839 -4.26 -52.84 18.73
C HIS A 839 -3.32 -51.69 19.14
N ALA A 840 -2.22 -51.51 18.43
CA ALA A 840 -1.28 -50.43 18.68
C ALA A 840 -1.73 -49.12 18.02
N GLU A 841 -1.41 -47.99 18.66
CA GLU A 841 -1.68 -46.65 18.14
C GLU A 841 -0.54 -45.69 18.48
N TRP A 842 -0.40 -44.63 17.68
CA TRP A 842 0.53 -43.57 17.96
C TRP A 842 -0.05 -42.62 19.01
N ARG A 843 0.66 -42.43 20.13
CA ARG A 843 0.32 -41.44 21.16
C ARG A 843 1.46 -40.45 21.37
N TYR A 844 1.12 -39.19 21.57
CA TYR A 844 2.07 -38.21 22.09
C TYR A 844 2.50 -38.60 23.51
N ARG A 845 3.80 -38.51 23.80
CA ARG A 845 4.33 -38.71 25.15
C ARG A 845 5.71 -38.05 25.32
N PHE A 846 5.71 -36.80 25.75
CA PHE A 846 6.95 -36.02 25.93
C PHE A 846 6.83 -35.05 27.11
N LEU A 847 7.95 -34.42 27.46
CA LEU A 847 8.05 -33.46 28.56
C LEU A 847 8.45 -32.10 28.00
N VAL A 848 7.78 -31.04 28.45
CA VAL A 848 8.14 -29.66 28.15
C VAL A 848 8.61 -28.97 29.41
N ILE A 849 9.58 -28.06 29.30
CA ILE A 849 9.92 -27.15 30.38
C ILE A 849 9.16 -25.85 30.12
N LEU A 850 8.19 -25.54 30.99
CA LEU A 850 7.55 -24.23 31.02
C LEU A 850 8.47 -23.24 31.75
N GLU A 851 8.43 -21.98 31.33
CA GLU A 851 9.24 -20.87 31.86
C GLU A 851 8.35 -19.63 32.00
N SER A 852 8.36 -19.03 33.19
CA SER A 852 7.69 -17.76 33.47
C SER A 852 8.56 -16.57 33.10
N ASP A 853 7.98 -15.37 33.01
CA ASP A 853 8.73 -14.14 32.75
C ASP A 853 9.67 -13.74 33.90
N GLN A 854 9.49 -14.32 35.10
CA GLN A 854 10.40 -14.24 36.25
C GLN A 854 11.54 -15.29 36.21
N GLY A 855 11.56 -16.19 35.22
CA GLY A 855 12.59 -17.23 35.07
C GLY A 855 12.35 -18.53 35.85
N PHE A 856 11.31 -18.62 36.69
CA PHE A 856 10.90 -19.90 37.29
C PHE A 856 10.54 -20.92 36.20
N THR A 857 10.94 -22.18 36.39
CA THR A 857 10.66 -23.27 35.44
C THR A 857 9.94 -24.44 36.08
N LEU A 858 8.96 -25.02 35.36
CA LEU A 858 8.21 -26.19 35.78
C LEU A 858 8.24 -27.26 34.67
N PRO A 859 8.65 -28.50 34.95
CA PRO A 859 8.49 -29.62 34.02
C PRO A 859 7.01 -30.01 33.90
N VAL A 860 6.52 -30.15 32.67
CA VAL A 860 5.14 -30.51 32.37
C VAL A 860 5.09 -31.63 31.33
N VAL A 861 4.30 -32.67 31.60
CA VAL A 861 4.07 -33.79 30.69
C VAL A 861 2.93 -33.45 29.73
N ILE A 862 3.17 -33.68 28.45
CA ILE A 862 2.14 -33.69 27.39
C ILE A 862 2.04 -35.14 26.90
N ALA A 863 0.87 -35.74 27.08
CA ALA A 863 0.66 -37.16 26.81
C ALA A 863 -0.80 -37.49 26.48
N ASP A 864 -0.99 -38.61 25.77
CA ASP A 864 -2.28 -39.28 25.59
C ASP A 864 -3.37 -38.34 25.03
N GLU A 865 -4.63 -38.50 25.45
CA GLU A 865 -5.80 -37.78 24.92
C GLU A 865 -5.71 -36.25 25.09
N ASP A 866 -5.12 -35.77 26.20
CA ASP A 866 -4.96 -34.32 26.45
C ASP A 866 -4.16 -33.64 25.34
N ALA A 867 -3.18 -34.34 24.77
CA ALA A 867 -2.35 -33.82 23.68
C ALA A 867 -3.12 -33.76 22.35
N ASN A 868 -4.02 -34.71 22.10
CA ASN A 868 -4.79 -34.80 20.85
C ASN A 868 -5.82 -33.66 20.70
N GLY A 869 -6.18 -32.95 21.77
CA GLY A 869 -7.04 -31.77 21.71
C GLY A 869 -6.39 -30.53 21.06
N PHE A 870 -5.06 -30.45 21.04
CA PHE A 870 -4.34 -29.24 20.58
C PHE A 870 -3.08 -29.46 19.72
N LEU A 871 -2.65 -30.71 19.53
CA LEU A 871 -1.58 -31.07 18.59
C LEU A 871 -2.16 -31.71 17.31
N PRO A 872 -1.40 -31.75 16.20
CA PRO A 872 -1.87 -32.38 14.96
C PRO A 872 -2.22 -33.86 15.19
N PRO A 873 -3.23 -34.42 14.50
CA PRO A 873 -3.54 -35.84 14.62
C PRO A 873 -2.36 -36.69 14.14
N LEU A 874 -2.03 -37.73 14.91
CA LEU A 874 -1.03 -38.72 14.52
C LEU A 874 -1.61 -39.65 13.44
N PRO A 875 -0.79 -40.17 12.52
CA PRO A 875 -1.25 -41.17 11.53
C PRO A 875 -1.67 -42.47 12.24
N PRO A 876 -2.44 -43.34 11.57
CA PRO A 876 -2.58 -44.72 12.04
C PRO A 876 -1.21 -45.43 12.04
N ILE A 877 -1.05 -46.43 12.90
CA ILE A 877 0.13 -47.30 12.81
C ILE A 877 0.04 -48.15 11.54
N SER A 878 1.16 -48.31 10.84
CA SER A 878 1.22 -49.15 9.64
C SER A 878 1.74 -50.53 10.03
N THR A 879 0.85 -51.53 10.05
CA THR A 879 1.18 -52.94 10.34
C THR A 879 1.87 -53.65 9.17
N THR A 880 2.15 -52.93 8.07
CA THR A 880 2.81 -53.47 6.88
C THR A 880 4.29 -53.75 7.10
N SER A 881 4.76 -54.87 6.54
CA SER A 881 6.18 -55.19 6.41
C SER A 881 6.86 -54.46 5.25
N ASN A 882 6.12 -53.68 4.44
CA ASN A 882 6.68 -52.93 3.31
C ASN A 882 7.60 -51.79 3.79
N PRO A 883 8.91 -51.82 3.49
CA PRO A 883 9.84 -50.79 3.93
C PRO A 883 9.53 -49.41 3.34
N ASN A 884 8.88 -49.32 2.17
CA ASN A 884 8.51 -48.04 1.57
C ASN A 884 7.39 -47.35 2.34
N ASP A 885 6.43 -48.09 2.86
CA ASP A 885 5.33 -47.51 3.65
C ASP A 885 5.79 -47.18 5.08
N GLN A 886 6.67 -47.99 5.67
CA GLN A 886 7.36 -47.65 6.91
C GLN A 886 8.17 -46.35 6.77
N ARG A 887 8.89 -46.16 5.65
CA ARG A 887 9.58 -44.89 5.30
C ARG A 887 8.60 -43.71 5.21
N LYS A 888 7.43 -43.88 4.56
CA LYS A 888 6.39 -42.83 4.49
C LYS A 888 5.86 -42.46 5.88
N THR A 889 5.48 -43.45 6.71
CA THR A 889 5.00 -43.21 8.08
C THR A 889 6.07 -42.50 8.93
N ALA A 890 7.33 -42.91 8.84
CA ALA A 890 8.43 -42.24 9.53
C ALA A 890 8.65 -40.78 9.03
N ALA A 891 8.53 -40.53 7.73
CA ALA A 891 8.61 -39.17 7.17
C ALA A 891 7.43 -38.29 7.63
N GLN A 892 6.21 -38.83 7.64
CA GLN A 892 5.02 -38.15 8.15
C GLN A 892 5.14 -37.82 9.64
N LEU A 893 5.61 -38.76 10.46
CA LEU A 893 5.85 -38.53 11.89
C LEU A 893 6.95 -37.49 12.13
N ARG A 894 8.01 -37.44 11.30
CA ARG A 894 8.99 -36.33 11.35
C ARG A 894 8.37 -34.97 11.01
N ARG A 895 7.50 -34.89 10.00
CA ARG A 895 6.75 -33.67 9.64
C ARG A 895 5.84 -33.21 10.78
N ILE A 896 5.14 -34.13 11.43
CA ILE A 896 4.27 -33.85 12.59
C ILE A 896 5.10 -33.40 13.81
N CYS A 897 6.23 -34.04 14.10
CA CYS A 897 7.14 -33.58 15.16
C CYS A 897 7.61 -32.12 14.93
N ALA A 898 7.94 -31.76 13.70
CA ALA A 898 8.31 -30.38 13.36
C ALA A 898 7.12 -29.40 13.51
N GLN A 899 5.89 -29.82 13.24
CA GLN A 899 4.68 -29.04 13.52
C GLN A 899 4.45 -28.88 15.03
N VAL A 900 4.62 -29.92 15.83
CA VAL A 900 4.52 -29.87 17.30
C VAL A 900 5.59 -28.94 17.89
N ASP A 901 6.85 -29.08 17.47
CA ASP A 901 7.95 -28.18 17.84
C ASP A 901 7.60 -26.72 17.47
N THR A 902 6.96 -26.48 16.32
CA THR A 902 6.50 -25.14 15.87
C THR A 902 5.29 -24.60 16.64
N ILE A 903 4.34 -25.46 17.03
CA ILE A 903 3.14 -25.07 17.80
C ILE A 903 3.50 -24.67 19.23
N LEU A 904 4.43 -25.41 19.86
CA LEU A 904 4.84 -25.24 21.25
C LEU A 904 5.89 -24.15 21.44
N LEU A 905 6.96 -24.17 20.62
CA LEU A 905 8.08 -23.23 20.73
C LEU A 905 7.90 -22.00 19.81
N GLY A 906 6.88 -21.98 18.95
CA GLY A 906 6.73 -20.98 17.89
C GLY A 906 7.65 -21.25 16.68
N PRO A 907 7.47 -20.50 15.57
CA PRO A 907 8.35 -20.59 14.41
C PRO A 907 9.81 -20.29 14.75
N LYS A 908 10.73 -20.91 13.98
CA LYS A 908 12.15 -20.57 14.01
C LYS A 908 12.41 -19.31 13.18
N MET A 909 12.95 -18.28 13.82
CA MET A 909 13.48 -17.06 13.21
C MET A 909 14.98 -17.05 13.46
N ASP A 910 15.80 -16.95 12.41
CA ASP A 910 17.27 -16.91 12.51
C ASP A 910 17.87 -18.08 13.31
N GLY A 911 17.23 -19.27 13.21
CA GLY A 911 17.58 -20.49 13.96
C GLY A 911 16.98 -20.58 15.37
N LEU A 912 16.53 -19.47 15.96
CA LEU A 912 15.95 -19.39 17.30
C LEU A 912 14.42 -19.48 17.27
N HIS A 913 13.83 -20.19 18.22
CA HIS A 913 12.38 -20.27 18.38
C HIS A 913 11.81 -19.00 19.05
N SER A 914 10.66 -18.51 18.60
CA SER A 914 10.05 -17.27 19.11
C SER A 914 9.45 -17.36 20.52
N ARG A 915 9.26 -18.57 21.05
CA ARG A 915 8.77 -18.90 22.42
C ARG A 915 7.57 -18.05 22.85
N PRO A 916 6.40 -18.22 22.20
CA PRO A 916 5.20 -17.47 22.55
C PRO A 916 4.75 -17.78 23.98
N LEU A 917 4.15 -16.78 24.64
CA LEU A 917 3.50 -16.97 25.93
C LEU A 917 2.16 -17.66 25.71
N VAL A 918 1.95 -18.81 26.33
CA VAL A 918 0.72 -19.62 26.21
C VAL A 918 0.01 -19.64 27.56
N GLU A 919 -1.32 -19.63 27.55
CA GLU A 919 -2.15 -19.80 28.75
C GLU A 919 -2.55 -21.28 28.87
N TRP A 920 -1.89 -21.98 29.80
CA TRP A 920 -2.03 -23.41 30.04
C TRP A 920 -3.01 -23.71 31.17
N THR A 921 -3.68 -24.86 31.10
CA THR A 921 -4.17 -25.55 32.29
C THR A 921 -3.31 -26.79 32.58
N ILE A 922 -2.82 -26.88 33.83
CA ILE A 922 -1.94 -27.95 34.29
C ILE A 922 -2.38 -28.52 35.63
N GLN A 923 -2.30 -29.84 35.78
CA GLN A 923 -2.53 -30.56 37.02
C GLN A 923 -1.19 -31.03 37.59
N THR A 924 -0.83 -30.63 38.80
CA THR A 924 0.42 -31.06 39.47
C THR A 924 0.33 -32.49 39.98
N PHE A 925 1.47 -33.17 40.04
CA PHE A 925 1.70 -34.42 40.75
C PHE A 925 3.16 -34.47 41.25
N LEU A 926 3.42 -35.23 42.31
CA LEU A 926 4.78 -35.49 42.79
C LEU A 926 5.36 -36.68 42.03
N ALA A 927 6.47 -36.45 41.34
CA ALA A 927 7.24 -37.49 40.66
C ALA A 927 8.38 -37.96 41.56
N SER A 928 8.26 -39.17 42.12
CA SER A 928 9.34 -39.81 42.88
C SER A 928 10.54 -40.12 41.97
N PRO A 929 11.79 -39.87 42.40
CA PRO A 929 12.96 -40.24 41.63
C PRO A 929 13.08 -41.78 41.50
N PRO A 930 13.55 -42.32 40.36
CA PRO A 930 13.46 -43.74 39.99
C PRO A 930 14.31 -44.72 40.84
N ARG A 931 14.88 -44.27 41.96
CA ARG A 931 15.64 -45.07 42.94
C ARG A 931 15.31 -44.73 44.40
N GLY A 932 14.29 -43.92 44.67
CA GLY A 932 13.91 -43.50 46.03
C GLY A 932 14.92 -42.59 46.75
N GLN A 933 16.02 -42.19 46.08
CA GLN A 933 17.01 -41.24 46.58
C GLN A 933 16.66 -39.84 46.06
N GLY A 934 16.20 -38.97 46.96
CA GLY A 934 15.82 -37.58 46.68
C GLY A 934 14.33 -37.30 46.96
N GLU A 935 14.04 -36.02 47.19
CA GLU A 935 12.67 -35.52 47.36
C GLU A 935 11.88 -35.63 46.05
N GLY A 936 10.55 -35.74 46.15
CA GLY A 936 9.67 -35.82 44.98
C GLY A 936 9.62 -34.49 44.22
N VAL A 937 9.86 -34.51 42.92
CA VAL A 937 9.81 -33.30 42.08
C VAL A 937 8.36 -32.99 41.71
N VAL A 938 7.92 -31.74 41.84
CA VAL A 938 6.61 -31.29 41.35
C VAL A 938 6.64 -31.24 39.82
N VAL A 939 5.73 -31.98 39.18
CA VAL A 939 5.60 -32.06 37.72
C VAL A 939 4.14 -31.78 37.34
N GLY A 940 3.91 -31.02 36.28
CA GLY A 940 2.57 -30.79 35.74
C GLY A 940 2.17 -31.84 34.69
N ARG A 941 0.86 -32.02 34.47
CA ARG A 941 0.26 -32.63 33.27
C ARG A 941 -0.65 -31.60 32.62
N VAL A 942 -0.53 -31.36 31.32
CA VAL A 942 -1.50 -30.52 30.58
C VAL A 942 -2.86 -31.21 30.56
N PHE A 943 -3.93 -30.45 30.78
CA PHE A 943 -5.32 -30.91 30.59
C PHE A 943 -6.19 -29.77 30.04
N GLY A 944 -7.30 -30.10 29.38
CA GLY A 944 -8.31 -29.11 28.95
C GLY A 944 -7.81 -28.05 27.96
N MET A 945 -6.79 -28.37 27.15
CA MET A 945 -6.24 -27.51 26.10
C MET A 945 -6.81 -27.86 24.73
N TRP A 946 -6.98 -26.86 23.88
CA TRP A 946 -7.57 -26.99 22.54
C TRP A 946 -6.85 -26.11 21.49
N SER A 947 -6.79 -26.55 20.23
CA SER A 947 -6.30 -25.74 19.10
C SER A 947 -7.40 -24.84 18.54
N ALA A 948 -7.13 -23.55 18.45
CA ALA A 948 -8.11 -22.52 18.06
C ALA A 948 -8.31 -22.35 16.54
#